data_AF-A0A8H6ED28-F1
#
_entry.id   AF-A0A8H6ED28-F1
#
_cell.length_a   1.000
_cell.length_b   1.000
_cell.length_c   1.000
_cell.angle_alpha   90.00
_cell.angle_beta   90.00
_cell.angle_gamma   90.00
#
_symmetry.space_group_name_H-M   'P 1'
#
loop_
_entity.id
_entity.type
_entity.pdbx_description
1 polymer ?
#
loop_
_entity_poly.entity_id
_entity_poly.type
_entity_poly.pdbx_seq_one_letter_code
_entity_poly.pdbx_strand_id
1 'polypeptide(L)'
;MEKPSEDKYAIHQACRDGRTAIVESLLNANPKLAFLKDEDERLPIHWAVSYGHLDIVILLSNVKNFDPDVQDGSGWTPLMIAVSLKEGDDIVNLLLKKEAETALHFATSKNNLPVAKLLLSQTPPASCRVKDKRGQYAIHRAAAIGSTPLVELLLKNKSPLNSTDVAGQTPLHHAVAEGHGDTAVALLKAGAETDKKDVDGCLALDLAPDSQLGTDRLCPTLADQAFKSPINPLTHWLHIATVSLTDQIDKIKIILAPLLPLLVSASAVPDQSPLLLQTSNGPSIEHARANAPEIFNTIHSSMRQWGSSLKHNGMSFFPATVPEGTLFYHGTHTPEQVEGMEWLAFEIEHAEVFARPRRGRGPGGPGGPGNHGPGKGKGPGGKPPGGPGRGPPPHALMDSHPRPKSKHEDDVHDSEDKEEDSHGYLHTYRTSKPLTKLIYIDGMSAGKTSMGTLDSTDYIIRNLSATSTEPNNDWIRAADLCKIGEEYGIEGFLRMEAGFEIILCSFKDGLEFIGASQRDDKSGGFGNGEDDVGHFEYVRALEYRYQGIMGGRVEVDYSSMISAFFYPLNITNPDPSRSELPRLVEPSESGDLKRIRSDVLDLFKSGEYEKRETINWQNVVDMIVTRYSDRLKFMVQNETSEAALLSEIKVLLDAHTDYKKIDIPSSIEKCANHYLRPVTPKTEADHFIHAAILKVSGDICSTLFKVRELIGSDGKGAKEEEGKQLIRELINELDWTTWLECGKCGYDEVCFVAIWPWGGLEDHVSPGCIKRGDMGDRRGYWDWGH
;
A
#
# COMPACT_ATOMS: atom_id res chain seq x y z
N MET A 1 -52.59 1.04 -53.68
CA MET A 1 -52.45 0.94 -52.22
C MET A 1 -51.08 0.38 -51.95
N GLU A 2 -50.07 1.25 -51.90
CA GLU A 2 -48.71 0.88 -51.48
C GLU A 2 -48.72 0.70 -49.96
N LYS A 3 -48.11 -0.39 -49.49
CA LYS A 3 -47.88 -0.64 -48.05
C LYS A 3 -46.99 0.48 -47.51
N PRO A 4 -47.30 1.07 -46.34
CA PRO A 4 -46.39 2.03 -45.71
C PRO A 4 -45.09 1.30 -45.38
N SER A 5 -43.96 1.88 -45.81
CA SER A 5 -42.63 1.43 -45.43
C SER A 5 -42.56 1.33 -43.92
N GLU A 6 -42.16 0.18 -43.38
CA GLU A 6 -41.73 0.07 -41.99
C GLU A 6 -40.60 1.09 -41.79
N ASP A 7 -40.92 2.21 -41.14
CA ASP A 7 -39.95 3.25 -40.84
C ASP A 7 -38.86 2.61 -39.96
N LYS A 8 -37.68 2.41 -40.56
CA LYS A 8 -36.54 1.70 -39.96
C LYS A 8 -36.19 2.22 -38.56
N TYR A 9 -36.50 3.49 -38.28
CA TYR A 9 -36.23 4.19 -37.01
C TYR A 9 -37.50 4.75 -36.35
N ALA A 10 -38.65 4.09 -36.55
CA ALA A 10 -39.94 4.53 -35.98
C ALA A 10 -39.90 4.72 -34.45
N ILE A 11 -39.10 3.92 -33.73
CA ILE A 11 -38.94 4.05 -32.28
C ILE A 11 -38.15 5.32 -31.90
N HIS A 12 -37.10 5.69 -32.64
CA HIS A 12 -36.33 6.91 -32.42
C HIS A 12 -37.22 8.14 -32.61
N GLN A 13 -38.03 8.14 -33.68
CA GLN A 13 -38.98 9.21 -33.93
C GLN A 13 -40.05 9.27 -32.85
N ALA A 14 -40.59 8.14 -32.40
CA ALA A 14 -41.54 8.12 -31.29
C ALA A 14 -40.93 8.63 -29.96
N CYS A 15 -39.68 8.30 -29.67
CA CYS A 15 -38.93 8.81 -28.52
C CYS A 15 -38.67 10.32 -28.62
N ARG A 16 -38.28 10.81 -29.80
CA ARG A 16 -38.07 12.24 -30.07
C ARG A 16 -39.35 13.05 -29.92
N ASP A 17 -40.45 12.55 -30.46
CA ASP A 17 -41.75 13.23 -30.49
C ASP A 17 -42.52 13.13 -29.15
N GLY A 18 -42.01 12.38 -28.16
CA GLY A 18 -42.69 12.18 -26.88
C GLY A 18 -43.92 11.28 -26.96
N ARG A 19 -44.00 10.38 -27.94
CA ARG A 19 -45.16 9.50 -28.17
C ARG A 19 -45.08 8.22 -27.33
N THR A 20 -45.21 8.36 -26.01
CA THR A 20 -45.04 7.28 -25.00
C THR A 20 -45.82 6.00 -25.34
N ALA A 21 -47.10 6.12 -25.73
CA ALA A 21 -47.94 4.95 -26.08
C ALA A 21 -47.41 4.18 -27.31
N ILE A 22 -46.81 4.87 -28.28
CA ILE A 22 -46.20 4.23 -29.45
C ILE A 22 -44.89 3.54 -29.04
N VAL A 23 -44.07 4.19 -28.21
CA VAL A 23 -42.82 3.58 -27.71
C VAL A 23 -43.13 2.30 -26.92
N GLU A 24 -44.12 2.35 -26.02
CA GLU A 24 -44.56 1.18 -25.25
C GLU A 24 -45.06 0.06 -26.19
N SER A 25 -45.91 0.37 -27.17
CA SER A 25 -46.39 -0.61 -28.15
C SER A 25 -45.25 -1.23 -28.97
N LEU A 26 -44.25 -0.44 -29.37
CA LEU A 26 -43.10 -0.91 -30.14
C LEU A 26 -42.18 -1.81 -29.28
N LEU A 27 -41.90 -1.43 -28.04
CA LEU A 27 -41.10 -2.23 -27.11
C LEU A 27 -41.79 -3.53 -26.71
N ASN A 28 -43.12 -3.52 -26.57
CA ASN A 28 -43.90 -4.73 -26.31
C ASN A 28 -43.88 -5.70 -27.51
N ALA A 29 -43.91 -5.17 -28.74
CA ALA A 29 -43.79 -5.99 -29.95
C ALA A 29 -42.37 -6.54 -30.15
N ASN A 30 -41.34 -5.71 -29.89
CA ASN A 30 -39.94 -6.11 -30.01
C ASN A 30 -39.05 -5.32 -29.03
N PRO A 31 -38.68 -5.90 -27.87
CA PRO A 31 -37.83 -5.24 -26.88
C PRO A 31 -36.43 -4.86 -27.38
N LYS A 32 -35.94 -5.49 -28.47
CA LYS A 32 -34.62 -5.18 -29.04
C LYS A 32 -34.58 -3.79 -29.67
N LEU A 33 -35.74 -3.18 -29.98
CA LEU A 33 -35.82 -1.84 -30.52
C LEU A 33 -35.22 -0.79 -29.57
N ALA A 34 -35.19 -1.06 -28.25
CA ALA A 34 -34.51 -0.20 -27.27
C ALA A 34 -33.00 -0.03 -27.52
N PHE A 35 -32.39 -0.95 -28.27
CA PHE A 35 -30.95 -0.97 -28.56
C PHE A 35 -30.63 -0.71 -30.04
N LEU A 36 -31.63 -0.32 -30.82
CA LEU A 36 -31.44 -0.02 -32.24
C LEU A 36 -30.64 1.29 -32.36
N LYS A 37 -29.48 1.23 -33.01
CA LYS A 37 -28.72 2.44 -33.38
C LYS A 37 -29.29 3.05 -34.67
N ASP A 38 -29.48 4.36 -34.69
CA ASP A 38 -29.75 5.11 -35.92
C ASP A 38 -28.46 5.42 -36.69
N GLU A 39 -28.54 6.31 -37.68
CA GLU A 39 -27.40 6.69 -38.53
C GLU A 39 -26.34 7.53 -37.77
N ASP A 40 -26.71 8.16 -36.66
CA ASP A 40 -25.81 8.92 -35.77
C ASP A 40 -25.30 8.05 -34.61
N GLU A 41 -25.46 6.73 -34.72
CA GLU A 41 -25.22 5.73 -33.67
C GLU A 41 -26.03 5.95 -32.38
N ARG A 42 -27.11 6.73 -32.42
CA ARG A 42 -27.95 7.00 -31.24
C ARG A 42 -28.94 5.88 -30.99
N LEU A 43 -28.98 5.42 -29.75
CA LEU A 43 -30.09 4.62 -29.22
C LEU A 43 -31.34 5.50 -28.96
N PRO A 44 -32.56 4.92 -28.89
CA PRO A 44 -33.78 5.65 -28.58
C PRO A 44 -33.75 6.41 -27.25
N ILE A 45 -32.93 5.96 -26.28
CA ILE A 45 -32.74 6.65 -25.00
C ILE A 45 -32.09 8.03 -25.17
N HIS A 46 -31.15 8.19 -26.11
CA HIS A 46 -30.52 9.50 -26.37
C HIS A 46 -31.53 10.50 -26.91
N TRP A 47 -32.47 10.06 -27.75
CA TRP A 47 -33.56 10.90 -28.24
C TRP A 47 -34.58 11.22 -27.15
N ALA A 48 -34.94 10.25 -26.31
CA ALA A 48 -35.85 10.49 -25.19
C ALA A 48 -35.26 11.50 -24.19
N VAL A 49 -33.96 11.37 -23.87
CA VAL A 49 -33.26 12.29 -22.98
C VAL A 49 -33.07 13.66 -23.63
N SER A 50 -32.56 13.73 -24.87
CA SER A 50 -32.31 15.01 -25.56
C SER A 50 -33.53 15.91 -25.69
N TYR A 51 -34.74 15.34 -25.63
CA TYR A 51 -36.00 16.06 -25.70
C TYR A 51 -36.76 16.11 -24.37
N GLY A 52 -36.15 15.63 -23.27
CA GLY A 52 -36.69 15.77 -21.92
C GLY A 52 -37.89 14.87 -21.60
N HIS A 53 -38.12 13.78 -22.35
CA HIS A 53 -39.30 12.93 -22.17
C HIS A 53 -39.11 11.91 -21.05
N LEU A 54 -39.24 12.36 -19.79
CA LEU A 54 -39.00 11.56 -18.58
C LEU A 54 -39.73 10.21 -18.59
N ASP A 55 -41.01 10.15 -18.99
CA ASP A 55 -41.78 8.91 -19.02
C ASP A 55 -41.17 7.85 -19.96
N ILE A 56 -40.62 8.30 -21.09
CA ILE A 56 -39.96 7.43 -22.07
C ILE A 56 -38.59 6.99 -21.55
N VAL A 57 -37.86 7.87 -20.84
CA VAL A 57 -36.60 7.52 -20.16
C VAL A 57 -36.86 6.47 -19.07
N ILE A 58 -37.96 6.58 -18.32
CA ILE A 58 -38.38 5.56 -17.34
C ILE A 58 -38.65 4.23 -18.03
N LEU A 59 -39.39 4.22 -19.15
CA LEU A 59 -39.65 3.00 -19.91
C LEU A 59 -38.35 2.34 -20.40
N LEU A 60 -37.47 3.12 -21.01
CA LEU A 60 -36.23 2.63 -21.59
C LEU A 60 -35.20 2.21 -20.52
N SER A 61 -35.14 2.89 -19.37
CA SER A 61 -34.25 2.51 -18.25
C SER A 61 -34.66 1.22 -17.52
N ASN A 62 -35.85 0.69 -17.83
CA ASN A 62 -36.36 -0.56 -17.28
C ASN A 62 -36.26 -1.74 -18.26
N VAL A 63 -35.74 -1.54 -19.48
CA VAL A 63 -35.53 -2.64 -20.43
C VAL A 63 -34.37 -3.55 -19.99
N LYS A 64 -34.46 -4.84 -20.32
CA LYS A 64 -33.45 -5.84 -19.98
C LYS A 64 -32.13 -5.51 -20.69
N ASN A 65 -31.03 -5.42 -19.93
CA ASN A 65 -29.70 -4.98 -20.38
C ASN A 65 -29.58 -3.48 -20.66
N PHE A 66 -30.37 -2.64 -19.99
CA PHE A 66 -30.11 -1.20 -19.98
C PHE A 66 -28.68 -0.91 -19.52
N ASP A 67 -27.99 -0.04 -20.26
CA ASP A 67 -26.66 0.46 -19.97
C ASP A 67 -26.74 1.99 -19.85
N PRO A 68 -26.56 2.57 -18.65
CA PRO A 68 -26.64 4.02 -18.45
C PRO A 68 -25.47 4.78 -19.11
N ASP A 69 -24.34 4.12 -19.35
CA ASP A 69 -23.10 4.72 -19.85
C ASP A 69 -22.89 4.51 -21.36
N VAL A 70 -23.92 4.04 -22.08
CA VAL A 70 -23.86 3.85 -23.52
C VAL A 70 -23.55 5.18 -24.22
N GLN A 71 -22.58 5.19 -25.13
CA GLN A 71 -22.21 6.39 -25.89
C GLN A 71 -22.90 6.42 -27.27
N ASP A 72 -23.32 7.60 -27.70
CA ASP A 72 -23.70 7.87 -29.09
C ASP A 72 -22.46 8.05 -30.01
N GLY A 73 -22.67 8.29 -31.31
CA GLY A 73 -21.58 8.45 -32.28
C GLY A 73 -20.69 9.69 -32.04
N SER A 74 -21.11 10.60 -31.14
CA SER A 74 -20.32 11.75 -30.70
C SER A 74 -19.64 11.51 -29.33
N GLY A 75 -19.78 10.32 -28.75
CA GLY A 75 -19.23 9.98 -27.44
C GLY A 75 -20.10 10.42 -26.25
N TRP A 76 -21.32 10.92 -26.47
CA TRP A 76 -22.18 11.42 -25.41
C TRP A 76 -22.99 10.28 -24.77
N THR A 77 -22.99 10.24 -23.44
CA THR A 77 -23.88 9.34 -22.67
C THR A 77 -25.25 9.97 -22.43
N PRO A 78 -26.30 9.18 -22.14
CA PRO A 78 -27.58 9.70 -21.68
C PRO A 78 -27.45 10.68 -20.52
N LEU A 79 -26.55 10.44 -19.56
CA LEU A 79 -26.34 11.34 -18.42
C LEU A 79 -25.75 12.69 -18.87
N MET A 80 -24.75 12.67 -19.74
CA MET A 80 -24.14 13.91 -20.27
C MET A 80 -25.16 14.75 -21.05
N ILE A 81 -26.03 14.11 -21.84
CA ILE A 81 -27.13 14.80 -22.52
C ILE A 81 -28.09 15.38 -21.48
N ALA A 82 -28.49 14.61 -20.46
CA ALA A 82 -29.42 15.06 -19.43
C ALA A 82 -28.92 16.30 -18.67
N VAL A 83 -27.63 16.34 -18.32
CA VAL A 83 -26.99 17.48 -17.62
C VAL A 83 -26.94 18.74 -18.49
N SER A 84 -26.93 18.58 -19.82
CA SER A 84 -26.96 19.72 -20.76
C SER A 84 -28.35 20.35 -20.92
N LEU A 85 -29.41 19.72 -20.39
CA LEU A 85 -30.77 20.23 -20.47
C LEU A 85 -31.04 21.24 -19.36
N LYS A 86 -31.76 22.33 -19.69
CA LYS A 86 -32.15 23.36 -18.72
C LYS A 86 -33.08 22.85 -17.61
N GLU A 87 -33.86 21.81 -17.90
CA GLU A 87 -34.88 21.21 -17.01
C GLU A 87 -34.67 19.68 -16.95
N GLY A 88 -33.41 19.23 -16.83
CA GLY A 88 -33.00 17.82 -16.86
C GLY A 88 -32.91 17.11 -15.50
N ASP A 89 -33.14 17.81 -14.39
CA ASP A 89 -32.82 17.33 -13.03
C ASP A 89 -33.44 15.96 -12.70
N ASP A 90 -34.71 15.75 -13.08
CA ASP A 90 -35.40 14.47 -12.83
C ASP A 90 -34.78 13.31 -13.63
N ILE A 91 -34.31 13.57 -14.85
CA ILE A 91 -33.64 12.59 -15.71
C ILE A 91 -32.23 12.30 -15.17
N VAL A 92 -31.49 13.33 -14.74
CA VAL A 92 -30.17 13.20 -14.11
C VAL A 92 -30.28 12.33 -12.85
N ASN A 93 -31.23 12.63 -11.97
CA ASN A 93 -31.46 11.87 -10.74
C ASN A 93 -31.83 10.40 -11.03
N LEU A 94 -32.62 10.16 -12.08
CA LEU A 94 -33.00 8.81 -12.49
C LEU A 94 -31.79 8.00 -13.01
N LEU A 95 -30.94 8.60 -13.85
CA LEU A 95 -29.79 7.92 -14.45
C LEU A 95 -28.70 7.62 -13.42
N LEU A 96 -28.35 8.59 -12.56
CA LEU A 96 -27.40 8.41 -11.45
C LEU A 96 -27.84 7.29 -10.51
N LYS A 97 -29.15 7.19 -10.24
CA LYS A 97 -29.71 6.11 -9.42
C LYS A 97 -29.47 4.74 -10.06
N LYS A 98 -29.65 4.60 -11.38
CA LYS A 98 -29.48 3.32 -12.09
C LYS A 98 -28.02 2.86 -12.14
N GLU A 99 -27.08 3.81 -12.28
CA GLU A 99 -25.64 3.55 -12.17
C GLU A 99 -25.27 3.05 -10.77
N ALA A 100 -25.73 3.73 -9.72
CA ALA A 100 -25.46 3.36 -8.33
C ALA A 100 -26.02 1.98 -7.94
N GLU A 101 -27.21 1.62 -8.43
CA GLU A 101 -27.83 0.31 -8.21
C GLU A 101 -27.05 -0.84 -8.89
N THR A 102 -26.46 -0.58 -10.05
CA THR A 102 -25.61 -1.54 -10.78
C THR A 102 -24.26 -1.69 -10.08
N ALA A 103 -23.65 -0.56 -9.72
CA ALA A 103 -22.37 -0.52 -8.99
C ALA A 103 -22.44 -1.28 -7.66
N LEU A 104 -23.58 -1.27 -6.97
CA LEU A 104 -23.73 -1.99 -5.69
C LEU A 104 -23.60 -3.51 -5.86
N HIS A 105 -24.14 -4.09 -6.94
CA HIS A 105 -23.98 -5.51 -7.23
C HIS A 105 -22.51 -5.86 -7.49
N PHE A 106 -21.80 -5.05 -8.26
CA PHE A 106 -20.37 -5.25 -8.52
C PHE A 106 -19.53 -5.10 -7.25
N ALA A 107 -19.78 -4.06 -6.44
CA ALA A 107 -19.11 -3.84 -5.17
C ALA A 107 -19.29 -5.05 -4.23
N THR A 108 -20.51 -5.62 -4.15
CA THR A 108 -20.74 -6.84 -3.36
C THR A 108 -20.05 -8.07 -3.93
N SER A 109 -20.01 -8.26 -5.25
CA SER A 109 -19.33 -9.40 -5.88
C SER A 109 -17.80 -9.38 -5.72
N LYS A 110 -17.22 -8.20 -5.49
CA LYS A 110 -15.77 -7.99 -5.29
C LYS A 110 -15.39 -7.82 -3.81
N ASN A 111 -16.31 -8.13 -2.89
CA ASN A 111 -16.12 -7.93 -1.45
C ASN A 111 -15.70 -6.50 -1.04
N ASN A 112 -16.09 -5.48 -1.84
CA ASN A 112 -15.65 -4.11 -1.63
C ASN A 112 -16.60 -3.37 -0.68
N LEU A 113 -16.43 -3.62 0.62
CA LEU A 113 -17.23 -3.03 1.69
C LEU A 113 -17.18 -1.48 1.72
N PRO A 114 -16.03 -0.80 1.53
CA PRO A 114 -15.99 0.67 1.48
C PRO A 114 -16.84 1.26 0.36
N VAL A 115 -16.78 0.70 -0.86
CA VAL A 115 -17.59 1.18 -1.99
C VAL A 115 -19.06 0.88 -1.77
N ALA A 116 -19.41 -0.29 -1.23
CA ALA A 116 -20.80 -0.59 -0.87
C ALA A 116 -21.35 0.40 0.19
N LYS A 117 -20.55 0.78 1.19
CA LYS A 117 -20.92 1.84 2.16
C LYS A 117 -21.13 3.18 1.47
N LEU A 118 -20.21 3.57 0.59
CA LEU A 118 -20.27 4.84 -0.14
C LEU A 118 -21.54 4.94 -1.00
N LEU A 119 -21.88 3.87 -1.73
CA LEU A 119 -23.08 3.79 -2.58
C LEU A 119 -24.37 3.85 -1.76
N LEU A 120 -24.39 3.21 -0.59
CA LEU A 120 -25.54 3.22 0.33
C LEU A 120 -25.66 4.52 1.13
N SER A 121 -24.60 5.34 1.19
CA SER A 121 -24.61 6.66 1.83
C SER A 121 -24.86 7.84 0.87
N GLN A 122 -25.00 7.59 -0.44
CA GLN A 122 -25.34 8.63 -1.42
C GLN A 122 -26.74 9.20 -1.17
N THR A 123 -27.03 10.37 -1.76
CA THR A 123 -28.36 10.96 -1.75
C THR A 123 -28.84 11.16 -3.19
N PRO A 124 -29.82 10.37 -3.68
CA PRO A 124 -30.51 9.27 -2.97
C PRO A 124 -29.60 8.02 -2.80
N PRO A 125 -29.83 7.19 -1.76
CA PRO A 125 -29.01 6.01 -1.52
C PRO A 125 -29.28 4.92 -2.56
N ALA A 126 -28.25 4.16 -2.92
CA ALA A 126 -28.40 2.98 -3.78
C ALA A 126 -29.41 1.99 -3.18
N SER A 127 -30.27 1.42 -4.02
CA SER A 127 -31.31 0.49 -3.56
C SER A 127 -30.77 -0.93 -3.40
N CYS A 128 -30.89 -1.51 -2.20
CA CYS A 128 -30.61 -2.93 -1.96
C CYS A 128 -31.69 -3.88 -2.50
N ARG A 129 -32.72 -3.36 -3.18
CA ARG A 129 -33.91 -4.11 -3.64
C ARG A 129 -33.97 -4.25 -5.16
N VAL A 130 -32.85 -4.00 -5.84
CA VAL A 130 -32.72 -4.26 -7.28
C VAL A 130 -32.24 -5.69 -7.48
N LYS A 131 -32.79 -6.36 -8.51
CA LYS A 131 -32.37 -7.69 -8.94
C LYS A 131 -31.46 -7.58 -10.16
N ASP A 132 -30.42 -8.39 -10.20
CA ASP A 132 -29.59 -8.58 -11.39
C ASP A 132 -30.26 -9.53 -12.42
N LYS A 133 -29.53 -9.87 -13.49
CA LYS A 133 -30.01 -10.75 -14.57
C LYS A 133 -30.35 -12.19 -14.13
N ARG A 134 -29.84 -12.63 -12.98
CA ARG A 134 -30.13 -13.93 -12.35
C ARG A 134 -31.24 -13.81 -11.31
N GLY A 135 -31.90 -12.65 -11.21
CA GLY A 135 -32.90 -12.39 -10.18
C GLY A 135 -32.31 -12.20 -8.78
N GLN A 136 -30.98 -12.09 -8.68
CA GLN A 136 -30.26 -11.99 -7.41
C GLN A 136 -30.24 -10.55 -6.91
N TYR A 137 -30.43 -10.37 -5.62
CA TYR A 137 -30.14 -9.10 -4.95
C TYR A 137 -28.65 -9.05 -4.58
N ALA A 138 -28.13 -7.86 -4.30
CA ALA A 138 -26.78 -7.65 -3.78
C ALA A 138 -26.44 -8.55 -2.56
N ILE A 139 -27.43 -8.88 -1.71
CA ILE A 139 -27.25 -9.79 -0.57
C ILE A 139 -27.00 -11.25 -0.96
N HIS A 140 -27.50 -11.71 -2.12
CA HIS A 140 -27.18 -13.04 -2.63
C HIS A 140 -25.70 -13.12 -3.02
N ARG A 141 -25.18 -12.06 -3.66
CA ARG A 141 -23.76 -11.95 -4.01
C ARG A 141 -22.89 -11.92 -2.77
N ALA A 142 -23.24 -11.10 -1.78
CA ALA A 142 -22.53 -11.02 -0.49
C ALA A 142 -22.51 -12.35 0.26
N ALA A 143 -23.61 -13.11 0.20
CA ALA A 143 -23.71 -14.44 0.79
C ALA A 143 -22.85 -15.48 0.07
N ALA A 144 -22.88 -15.49 -1.26
CA ALA A 144 -22.10 -16.41 -2.10
C ALA A 144 -20.58 -16.21 -1.98
N ILE A 145 -20.11 -15.02 -1.60
CA ILE A 145 -18.67 -14.75 -1.37
C ILE A 145 -18.26 -14.90 0.11
N GLY A 146 -19.20 -15.18 1.01
CA GLY A 146 -18.92 -15.35 2.43
C GLY A 146 -18.59 -14.07 3.20
N SER A 147 -19.08 -12.91 2.73
CA SER A 147 -18.80 -11.63 3.39
C SER A 147 -19.89 -11.28 4.41
N THR A 148 -19.69 -11.74 5.65
CA THR A 148 -20.55 -11.40 6.79
C THR A 148 -20.75 -9.89 6.96
N PRO A 149 -19.71 -9.02 6.89
CA PRO A 149 -19.89 -7.58 7.02
C PRO A 149 -20.76 -6.95 5.92
N LEU A 150 -20.68 -7.46 4.68
CA LEU A 150 -21.54 -6.99 3.59
C LEU A 150 -22.99 -7.44 3.78
N VAL A 151 -23.21 -8.69 4.21
CA VAL A 151 -24.55 -9.18 4.55
C VAL A 151 -25.19 -8.32 5.64
N GLU A 152 -24.47 -8.03 6.73
CA GLU A 152 -24.95 -7.17 7.80
C GLU A 152 -25.24 -5.74 7.32
N LEU A 153 -24.36 -5.16 6.49
CA LEU A 153 -24.55 -3.83 5.91
C LEU A 153 -25.81 -3.76 5.04
N LEU A 154 -26.02 -4.76 4.18
CA LEU A 154 -27.18 -4.82 3.28
C LEU A 154 -28.47 -5.03 4.05
N LEU A 155 -28.47 -5.88 5.08
CA LEU A 155 -29.61 -6.07 5.98
C LEU A 155 -29.96 -4.79 6.74
N LYS A 156 -28.95 -4.07 7.26
CA LYS A 156 -29.14 -2.75 7.88
C LYS A 156 -29.80 -1.75 6.93
N ASN A 157 -29.51 -1.86 5.63
CA ASN A 157 -30.12 -1.06 4.56
C ASN A 157 -31.36 -1.71 3.93
N LYS A 158 -32.07 -2.56 4.67
CA LYS A 158 -33.36 -3.16 4.31
C LYS A 158 -33.32 -4.04 3.05
N SER A 159 -32.19 -4.70 2.78
CA SER A 159 -32.12 -5.75 1.77
C SER A 159 -33.00 -6.94 2.19
N PRO A 160 -33.70 -7.61 1.25
CA PRO A 160 -34.64 -8.65 1.62
C PRO A 160 -33.92 -9.98 1.93
N LEU A 161 -34.02 -10.41 3.20
CA LEU A 161 -33.33 -11.58 3.73
C LEU A 161 -33.73 -12.92 3.10
N ASN A 162 -35.03 -13.14 2.87
CA ASN A 162 -35.58 -14.43 2.40
C ASN A 162 -36.08 -14.38 0.95
N SER A 163 -35.70 -13.36 0.18
CA SER A 163 -36.08 -13.32 -1.24
C SER A 163 -35.31 -14.36 -2.05
N THR A 164 -35.92 -14.84 -3.11
CA THR A 164 -35.33 -15.83 -4.00
C THR A 164 -34.87 -15.23 -5.32
N ASP A 165 -33.82 -15.81 -5.87
CA ASP A 165 -33.39 -15.60 -7.24
C ASP A 165 -34.22 -16.43 -8.24
N VAL A 166 -33.80 -16.48 -9.52
CA VAL A 166 -34.54 -17.25 -10.55
C VAL A 166 -34.52 -18.76 -10.34
N ALA A 167 -33.56 -19.29 -9.57
CA ALA A 167 -33.46 -20.69 -9.21
C ALA A 167 -34.20 -20.99 -7.90
N GLY A 168 -34.94 -20.03 -7.33
CA GLY A 168 -35.62 -20.23 -6.05
C GLY A 168 -34.67 -20.21 -4.85
N GLN A 169 -33.38 -19.91 -5.05
CA GLN A 169 -32.38 -19.92 -3.99
C GLN A 169 -32.42 -18.62 -3.19
N THR A 170 -32.39 -18.73 -1.87
CA THR A 170 -32.27 -17.59 -0.93
C THR A 170 -30.79 -17.25 -0.67
N PRO A 171 -30.46 -16.10 -0.07
CA PRO A 171 -29.09 -15.81 0.37
C PRO A 171 -28.49 -16.92 1.25
N LEU A 172 -29.31 -17.59 2.06
CA LEU A 172 -28.86 -18.73 2.89
C LEU A 172 -28.44 -19.93 2.03
N HIS A 173 -29.14 -20.22 0.92
CA HIS A 173 -28.73 -21.26 -0.02
C HIS A 173 -27.35 -20.95 -0.60
N HIS A 174 -27.11 -19.70 -1.03
CA HIS A 174 -25.83 -19.27 -1.58
C HIS A 174 -24.69 -19.36 -0.55
N ALA A 175 -24.90 -18.91 0.69
CA ALA A 175 -23.86 -19.00 1.73
C ALA A 175 -23.51 -20.45 2.09
N VAL A 176 -24.51 -21.33 2.16
CA VAL A 176 -24.29 -22.74 2.52
C VAL A 176 -23.67 -23.52 1.36
N ALA A 177 -24.14 -23.31 0.13
CA ALA A 177 -23.62 -23.97 -1.07
C ALA A 177 -22.12 -23.71 -1.29
N GLU A 178 -21.67 -22.49 -1.00
CA GLU A 178 -20.27 -22.07 -1.16
C GLU A 178 -19.42 -22.35 0.12
N GLY A 179 -19.99 -23.00 1.14
CA GLY A 179 -19.26 -23.40 2.36
C GLY A 179 -18.98 -22.27 3.35
N HIS A 180 -19.67 -21.13 3.25
CA HIS A 180 -19.46 -19.95 4.08
C HIS A 180 -20.26 -20.00 5.40
N GLY A 181 -19.81 -20.83 6.32
CA GLY A 181 -20.46 -21.11 7.61
C GLY A 181 -20.74 -19.85 8.44
N ASP A 182 -19.79 -18.93 8.59
CA ASP A 182 -19.96 -17.70 9.38
C ASP A 182 -21.06 -16.79 8.81
N THR A 183 -21.13 -16.68 7.49
CA THR A 183 -22.17 -15.90 6.80
C THR A 183 -23.52 -16.58 6.88
N ALA A 184 -23.57 -17.91 6.77
CA ALA A 184 -24.79 -18.68 7.02
C ALA A 184 -25.29 -18.46 8.46
N VAL A 185 -24.40 -18.49 9.46
CA VAL A 185 -24.75 -18.19 10.87
C VAL A 185 -25.26 -16.76 11.02
N ALA A 186 -24.66 -15.77 10.34
CA ALA A 186 -25.13 -14.39 10.37
C ALA A 186 -26.53 -14.22 9.77
N LEU A 187 -26.81 -14.87 8.63
CA LEU A 187 -28.13 -14.89 8.00
C LEU A 187 -29.17 -15.57 8.90
N LEU A 188 -28.81 -16.68 9.56
CA LEU A 188 -29.68 -17.37 10.51
C LEU A 188 -29.98 -16.50 11.73
N LYS A 189 -28.97 -15.81 12.29
CA LYS A 189 -29.16 -14.84 13.38
C LYS A 189 -30.07 -13.68 12.97
N ALA A 190 -30.04 -13.29 11.69
CA ALA A 190 -30.93 -12.28 11.14
C ALA A 190 -32.36 -12.79 10.87
N GLY A 191 -32.63 -14.08 11.06
CA GLY A 191 -33.95 -14.70 10.88
C GLY A 191 -34.18 -15.33 9.51
N ALA A 192 -33.13 -15.84 8.85
CA ALA A 192 -33.27 -16.51 7.56
C ALA A 192 -34.14 -17.77 7.65
N GLU A 193 -35.05 -17.95 6.69
CA GLU A 193 -35.89 -19.15 6.57
C GLU A 193 -35.02 -20.36 6.21
N THR A 194 -35.04 -21.40 7.05
CA THR A 194 -34.27 -22.64 6.87
C THR A 194 -35.04 -23.73 6.14
N ASP A 195 -36.36 -23.59 6.05
CA ASP A 195 -37.30 -24.53 5.45
C ASP A 195 -37.68 -24.17 4.00
N LYS A 196 -37.15 -23.06 3.48
CA LYS A 196 -37.36 -22.65 2.09
C LYS A 196 -36.65 -23.62 1.14
N LYS A 197 -37.38 -24.09 0.14
CA LYS A 197 -36.85 -24.95 -0.92
C LYS A 197 -36.63 -24.16 -2.21
N ASP A 198 -35.55 -24.48 -2.90
CA ASP A 198 -35.30 -23.99 -4.25
C ASP A 198 -36.18 -24.70 -5.29
N VAL A 199 -35.97 -24.40 -6.59
CA VAL A 199 -36.76 -24.98 -7.68
C VAL A 199 -36.57 -26.49 -7.84
N ASP A 200 -35.43 -27.02 -7.39
CA ASP A 200 -35.11 -28.46 -7.41
C ASP A 200 -35.62 -29.16 -6.14
N GLY A 201 -36.19 -28.40 -5.20
CA GLY A 201 -36.76 -28.92 -3.96
C GLY A 201 -35.73 -29.11 -2.84
N CYS A 202 -34.49 -28.66 -3.04
CA CYS A 202 -33.38 -28.73 -2.09
C CYS A 202 -33.53 -27.60 -1.04
N LEU A 203 -33.28 -27.91 0.23
CA LEU A 203 -33.10 -26.91 1.29
C LEU A 203 -31.69 -26.32 1.21
N ALA A 204 -31.46 -25.16 1.85
CA ALA A 204 -30.11 -24.58 1.93
C ALA A 204 -29.06 -25.56 2.48
N LEU A 205 -29.42 -26.36 3.50
CA LEU A 205 -28.54 -27.37 4.08
C LEU A 205 -28.23 -28.53 3.11
N ASP A 206 -29.15 -28.85 2.21
CA ASP A 206 -28.95 -29.92 1.22
C ASP A 206 -27.91 -29.53 0.16
N LEU A 207 -27.50 -28.25 0.11
CA LEU A 207 -26.47 -27.74 -0.79
C LEU A 207 -25.08 -27.66 -0.15
N ALA A 208 -24.92 -28.00 1.14
CA ALA A 208 -23.64 -27.87 1.84
C ALA A 208 -22.53 -28.72 1.19
N PRO A 209 -21.32 -28.18 0.97
CA PRO A 209 -20.23 -28.91 0.32
C PRO A 209 -19.66 -30.00 1.24
N ASP A 210 -19.57 -31.23 0.73
CA ASP A 210 -18.99 -32.38 1.45
C ASP A 210 -17.47 -32.22 1.62
N SER A 211 -17.02 -31.77 2.80
CA SER A 211 -15.64 -31.97 3.24
C SER A 211 -15.64 -32.65 4.60
N GLN A 212 -15.37 -33.97 4.56
CA GLN A 212 -15.36 -34.94 5.67
C GLN A 212 -16.73 -35.51 6.07
N LEU A 213 -17.22 -36.50 5.33
CA LEU A 213 -17.87 -37.75 5.78
C LEU A 213 -18.34 -38.50 4.52
N GLY A 214 -17.79 -39.69 4.25
CA GLY A 214 -18.28 -40.53 3.16
C GLY A 214 -19.66 -41.09 3.45
N THR A 215 -20.71 -40.49 2.88
CA THR A 215 -21.99 -41.12 2.51
C THR A 215 -22.77 -40.17 1.61
N ASP A 216 -23.22 -40.67 0.45
CA ASP A 216 -24.02 -40.01 -0.58
C ASP A 216 -25.12 -39.07 -0.04
N ARG A 217 -24.96 -37.76 -0.24
CA ARG A 217 -26.08 -36.81 -0.35
C ARG A 217 -25.91 -35.92 -1.57
N LEU A 218 -26.06 -36.53 -2.74
CA LEU A 218 -26.40 -35.83 -3.97
C LEU A 218 -27.90 -35.49 -3.94
N CYS A 219 -28.26 -34.22 -4.12
CA CYS A 219 -29.66 -33.83 -4.36
C CYS A 219 -30.14 -34.58 -5.63
N PRO A 220 -31.17 -35.43 -5.55
CA PRO A 220 -31.51 -36.33 -6.66
C PRO A 220 -32.18 -35.52 -7.77
N THR A 221 -31.45 -35.30 -8.86
CA THR A 221 -32.07 -34.95 -10.13
C THR A 221 -32.71 -36.21 -10.72
N LEU A 222 -34.02 -36.11 -10.99
CA LEU A 222 -34.83 -36.94 -11.89
C LEU A 222 -35.21 -38.37 -11.44
N ALA A 223 -36.50 -38.47 -11.10
CA ALA A 223 -37.42 -39.61 -11.29
C ALA A 223 -37.61 -40.66 -10.16
N ASP A 224 -38.87 -40.65 -9.69
CA ASP A 224 -39.75 -41.75 -9.29
C ASP A 224 -39.66 -42.45 -7.91
N GLN A 225 -40.81 -42.34 -7.22
CA GLN A 225 -41.46 -43.21 -6.23
C GLN A 225 -40.78 -43.59 -4.90
N ALA A 226 -41.41 -43.05 -3.84
CA ALA A 226 -41.79 -43.70 -2.57
C ALA A 226 -40.67 -44.23 -1.64
N PHE A 227 -40.57 -43.64 -0.43
CA PHE A 227 -41.10 -44.22 0.81
C PHE A 227 -40.98 -43.25 2.00
N LYS A 228 -41.93 -43.35 2.92
CA LYS A 228 -42.12 -42.53 4.13
C LYS A 228 -41.15 -42.90 5.25
N SER A 229 -40.63 -41.94 6.02
CA SER A 229 -40.69 -41.93 7.50
C SER A 229 -40.18 -40.59 8.09
N PRO A 230 -40.61 -40.20 9.32
CA PRO A 230 -40.36 -38.87 9.89
C PRO A 230 -39.27 -38.92 10.96
N ILE A 231 -38.27 -38.04 10.88
CA ILE A 231 -37.38 -37.74 12.02
C ILE A 231 -37.24 -36.22 12.15
N ASN A 232 -37.47 -35.76 13.38
CA ASN A 232 -37.74 -34.39 13.83
C ASN A 232 -36.43 -33.54 13.90
N PRO A 233 -36.36 -32.32 13.34
CA PRO A 233 -35.10 -31.56 13.19
C PRO A 233 -34.77 -30.67 14.40
N LEU A 234 -34.65 -31.26 15.59
CA LEU A 234 -34.23 -30.54 16.81
C LEU A 234 -32.97 -31.09 17.48
N THR A 235 -32.52 -32.30 17.11
CA THR A 235 -31.38 -32.95 17.77
C THR A 235 -30.04 -32.71 17.08
N HIS A 236 -30.01 -32.17 15.86
CA HIS A 236 -28.75 -31.87 15.15
C HIS A 236 -28.23 -30.44 15.39
N TRP A 237 -29.07 -29.52 15.86
CA TRP A 237 -28.70 -28.12 16.12
C TRP A 237 -27.97 -27.91 17.46
N LEU A 238 -27.95 -28.91 18.35
CA LEU A 238 -27.21 -28.82 19.61
C LEU A 238 -25.69 -29.09 19.46
N HIS A 239 -25.23 -29.59 18.31
CA HIS A 239 -23.80 -29.88 18.10
C HIS A 239 -23.02 -28.73 17.43
N ILE A 240 -23.71 -27.72 16.89
CA ILE A 240 -23.08 -26.55 16.24
C ILE A 240 -23.12 -25.31 17.15
N ALA A 241 -23.83 -25.36 18.28
CA ALA A 241 -23.98 -24.25 19.23
C ALA A 241 -23.14 -24.41 20.53
N THR A 242 -21.98 -25.08 20.47
CA THR A 242 -21.04 -25.15 21.61
C THR A 242 -19.60 -24.90 21.20
N VAL A 243 -19.31 -23.67 20.76
CA VAL A 243 -18.05 -22.98 21.08
C VAL A 243 -18.38 -21.53 21.40
N SER A 244 -18.78 -21.29 22.64
CA SER A 244 -18.57 -20.05 23.40
C SER A 244 -19.54 -20.09 24.56
N LEU A 245 -19.02 -20.41 25.74
CA LEU A 245 -19.38 -19.83 27.04
C LEU A 245 -18.54 -20.55 28.09
N THR A 246 -17.42 -19.93 28.46
CA THR A 246 -16.83 -20.12 29.79
C THR A 246 -17.83 -19.62 30.82
N ASP A 247 -18.37 -20.51 31.67
CA ASP A 247 -18.62 -20.20 33.08
C ASP A 247 -19.03 -21.45 33.88
N GLN A 248 -18.09 -22.12 34.55
CA GLN A 248 -18.29 -22.89 35.80
C GLN A 248 -16.93 -23.42 36.29
N ILE A 249 -16.05 -22.54 36.77
CA ILE A 249 -15.01 -22.92 37.74
C ILE A 249 -15.67 -22.79 39.11
N ASP A 250 -16.30 -23.84 39.63
CA ASP A 250 -16.63 -23.91 41.08
C ASP A 250 -17.06 -25.28 41.64
N LYS A 251 -17.00 -26.39 40.88
CA LYS A 251 -17.46 -27.70 41.40
C LYS A 251 -16.56 -28.90 41.11
N ILE A 252 -15.24 -28.71 41.18
CA ILE A 252 -14.30 -29.82 41.43
C ILE A 252 -13.40 -29.46 42.62
N LYS A 253 -14.05 -29.18 43.75
CA LYS A 253 -13.56 -29.60 45.08
C LYS A 253 -14.39 -30.83 45.43
N ILE A 254 -13.75 -31.84 46.02
CA ILE A 254 -14.27 -33.20 46.31
C ILE A 254 -13.86 -34.22 45.23
N ILE A 255 -12.58 -34.62 45.27
CA ILE A 255 -12.09 -36.00 45.38
C ILE A 255 -10.56 -35.88 45.31
N LEU A 256 -9.95 -35.78 46.49
CA LEU A 256 -8.54 -36.05 46.85
C LEU A 256 -8.14 -35.16 48.03
N ALA A 257 -8.73 -35.47 49.20
CA ALA A 257 -8.03 -35.41 50.46
C ALA A 257 -8.30 -36.79 51.09
N PRO A 258 -7.25 -37.60 51.31
CA PRO A 258 -6.57 -37.47 52.59
C PRO A 258 -5.06 -37.72 52.49
N LEU A 259 -4.26 -36.78 53.00
CA LEU A 259 -3.02 -36.98 53.76
C LEU A 259 -2.50 -35.58 54.16
N LEU A 260 -2.92 -35.12 55.33
CA LEU A 260 -2.28 -34.03 56.11
C LEU A 260 -0.88 -34.50 56.58
N PRO A 261 -0.05 -33.68 57.26
CA PRO A 261 0.32 -32.25 57.13
C PRO A 261 1.86 -32.04 57.27
N LEU A 262 2.40 -30.85 56.99
CA LEU A 262 3.48 -30.14 57.76
C LEU A 262 4.28 -29.14 56.91
N LEU A 263 4.59 -28.01 57.55
CA LEU A 263 5.62 -26.99 57.23
C LEU A 263 5.18 -25.91 56.21
N VAL A 264 4.74 -24.74 56.67
CA VAL A 264 5.52 -23.57 57.16
C VAL A 264 6.15 -22.78 56.00
N SER A 265 5.64 -21.56 55.84
CA SER A 265 6.30 -20.31 55.41
C SER A 265 7.55 -20.40 54.53
N ALA A 266 7.46 -19.89 53.29
CA ALA A 266 8.29 -18.78 52.79
C ALA A 266 8.15 -18.64 51.26
N SER A 267 8.00 -17.40 50.83
CA SER A 267 8.17 -16.95 49.46
C SER A 267 9.59 -17.24 48.96
N ALA A 268 9.73 -17.95 47.83
CA ALA A 268 10.74 -17.78 46.79
C ALA A 268 10.70 -18.98 45.80
N VAL A 269 10.50 -18.63 44.53
CA VAL A 269 10.69 -19.28 43.21
C VAL A 269 11.39 -20.66 43.18
N PRO A 270 11.01 -21.57 42.24
CA PRO A 270 11.75 -21.62 40.97
C PRO A 270 10.88 -21.79 39.73
N ASP A 271 10.98 -20.79 38.87
CA ASP A 271 10.99 -20.93 37.42
C ASP A 271 12.13 -21.90 37.06
N GLN A 272 11.80 -23.03 36.43
CA GLN A 272 12.71 -23.80 35.60
C GLN A 272 11.96 -24.92 34.88
N SER A 273 11.74 -24.69 33.59
CA SER A 273 11.82 -25.72 32.53
C SER A 273 12.38 -25.00 31.29
N PRO A 274 13.30 -25.63 30.57
CA PRO A 274 14.66 -25.10 30.45
C PRO A 274 14.76 -23.95 29.46
N LEU A 275 15.44 -22.90 29.91
CA LEU A 275 16.32 -22.10 29.07
C LEU A 275 17.25 -23.04 28.29
N LEU A 276 16.87 -23.39 27.08
CA LEU A 276 17.84 -23.28 25.99
C LEU A 276 17.96 -21.79 25.71
N LEU A 277 18.85 -21.14 26.46
CA LEU A 277 19.56 -19.98 25.94
C LEU A 277 20.44 -20.51 24.80
N GLN A 278 19.81 -20.88 23.68
CA GLN A 278 20.50 -20.82 22.41
C GLN A 278 20.72 -19.34 22.20
N THR A 279 21.97 -18.91 22.33
CA THR A 279 22.45 -17.73 21.63
C THR A 279 22.29 -18.01 20.14
N SER A 280 21.06 -17.95 19.64
CA SER A 280 20.83 -17.99 18.20
C SER A 280 21.28 -16.65 17.68
N ASN A 281 22.30 -16.65 16.84
CA ASN A 281 22.75 -15.50 16.04
C ASN A 281 21.72 -15.13 14.95
N GLY A 282 20.42 -15.29 15.24
CA GLY A 282 19.30 -15.17 14.32
C GLY A 282 18.23 -14.21 14.87
N PRO A 283 17.16 -13.97 14.09
CA PRO A 283 16.17 -13.00 14.47
C PRO A 283 15.34 -13.48 15.67
N SER A 284 14.79 -12.56 16.47
CA SER A 284 13.96 -12.91 17.63
C SER A 284 12.88 -11.88 17.96
N ILE A 285 11.86 -12.34 18.71
CA ILE A 285 10.80 -11.48 19.23
C ILE A 285 11.36 -10.47 20.25
N GLU A 286 12.38 -10.86 21.02
CA GLU A 286 13.04 -10.01 22.01
C GLU A 286 13.73 -8.81 21.34
N HIS A 287 14.46 -9.05 20.24
CA HIS A 287 15.07 -7.97 19.46
C HIS A 287 14.03 -7.10 18.78
N ALA A 288 12.96 -7.69 18.23
CA ALA A 288 11.86 -6.94 17.64
C ALA A 288 11.15 -6.02 18.65
N ARG A 289 11.04 -6.43 19.93
CA ARG A 289 10.52 -5.57 21.01
C ARG A 289 11.50 -4.49 21.43
N ALA A 290 12.80 -4.77 21.41
CA ALA A 290 13.84 -3.81 21.77
C ALA A 290 13.95 -2.67 20.75
N ASN A 291 13.76 -2.98 19.46
CA ASN A 291 13.80 -2.03 18.35
C ASN A 291 12.38 -1.66 17.84
N ALA A 292 11.40 -1.65 18.76
CA ALA A 292 9.99 -1.53 18.38
C ALA A 292 9.65 -0.18 17.70
N PRO A 293 10.12 0.98 18.18
CA PRO A 293 9.91 2.26 17.50
C PRO A 293 10.50 2.28 16.08
N GLU A 294 11.70 1.73 15.90
CA GLU A 294 12.40 1.69 14.61
C GLU A 294 11.63 0.82 13.61
N ILE A 295 11.22 -0.38 14.01
CA ILE A 295 10.41 -1.28 13.15
C ILE A 295 9.07 -0.62 12.79
N PHE A 296 8.41 0.00 13.76
CA PHE A 296 7.16 0.73 13.52
C PHE A 296 7.36 1.85 12.49
N ASN A 297 8.41 2.65 12.65
CA ASN A 297 8.72 3.78 11.80
C ASN A 297 9.18 3.38 10.40
N THR A 298 9.94 2.29 10.27
CA THR A 298 10.29 1.67 8.99
C THR A 298 9.02 1.29 8.23
N ILE A 299 8.08 0.59 8.87
CA ILE A 299 6.83 0.16 8.22
C ILE A 299 5.99 1.38 7.83
N HIS A 300 5.84 2.34 8.73
CA HIS A 300 5.10 3.58 8.47
C HIS A 300 5.72 4.41 7.33
N SER A 301 7.05 4.41 7.22
CA SER A 301 7.79 5.23 6.24
C SER A 301 8.06 4.52 4.90
N SER A 302 7.95 3.20 4.85
CA SER A 302 8.19 2.41 3.64
C SER A 302 7.36 2.94 2.46
N MET A 303 8.01 3.12 1.30
CA MET A 303 7.39 3.69 0.09
C MET A 303 6.84 5.12 0.23
N ARG A 304 7.12 5.82 1.33
CA ARG A 304 6.79 7.23 1.56
C ARG A 304 8.05 8.06 1.54
N GLN A 305 8.11 8.99 0.59
CA GLN A 305 9.27 9.88 0.48
C GLN A 305 9.44 10.74 1.74
N TRP A 306 8.33 11.20 2.34
CA TRP A 306 8.36 11.97 3.58
C TRP A 306 9.11 11.24 4.71
N GLY A 307 8.64 10.02 5.00
CA GLY A 307 9.21 9.21 6.07
C GLY A 307 10.64 8.81 5.77
N SER A 308 10.92 8.39 4.54
CA SER A 308 12.24 7.94 4.12
C SER A 308 13.28 9.07 4.14
N SER A 309 12.90 10.32 3.87
CA SER A 309 13.79 11.49 3.94
C SER A 309 14.07 11.99 5.36
N LEU A 310 13.09 11.87 6.25
CA LEU A 310 13.26 12.27 7.66
C LEU A 310 13.88 11.18 8.51
N LYS A 311 13.64 9.92 8.17
CA LYS A 311 14.13 8.77 8.89
C LYS A 311 14.89 7.90 7.91
N HIS A 312 16.21 7.92 8.04
CA HIS A 312 17.16 7.15 7.24
C HIS A 312 17.13 5.68 7.66
N ASN A 313 15.97 5.04 7.51
CA ASN A 313 15.61 3.75 8.07
C ASN A 313 16.30 2.54 7.41
N GLY A 314 17.29 2.77 6.53
CA GLY A 314 17.85 1.82 5.56
C GLY A 314 18.52 0.59 6.16
N MET A 315 17.73 -0.25 6.80
CA MET A 315 18.08 -1.42 7.61
C MET A 315 17.14 -2.59 7.32
N SER A 316 16.18 -2.40 6.41
CA SER A 316 15.14 -3.36 6.11
C SER A 316 14.97 -3.60 4.61
N PHE A 317 14.68 -4.85 4.29
CA PHE A 317 14.54 -5.36 2.94
C PHE A 317 13.17 -5.99 2.80
N PHE A 318 12.47 -5.62 1.74
CA PHE A 318 11.13 -6.10 1.46
C PHE A 318 11.09 -6.69 0.06
N PRO A 319 10.45 -7.86 -0.13
CA PRO A 319 9.98 -8.22 -1.46
C PRO A 319 8.97 -7.19 -1.93
N ALA A 320 9.13 -6.76 -3.16
CA ALA A 320 8.26 -5.79 -3.79
C ALA A 320 7.79 -6.30 -5.15
N THR A 321 6.53 -6.00 -5.47
CA THR A 321 5.93 -6.30 -6.77
C THR A 321 5.50 -5.02 -7.43
N VAL A 322 5.83 -4.86 -8.71
CA VAL A 322 5.25 -3.83 -9.57
C VAL A 322 4.17 -4.49 -10.43
N PRO A 323 2.90 -4.07 -10.34
CA PRO A 323 1.83 -4.64 -11.16
C PRO A 323 2.02 -4.42 -12.66
N GLU A 324 1.37 -5.27 -13.46
CA GLU A 324 1.26 -5.09 -14.91
C GLU A 324 0.60 -3.76 -15.26
N GLY A 325 1.04 -3.13 -16.36
CA GLY A 325 0.52 -1.86 -16.84
C GLY A 325 1.12 -0.62 -16.14
N THR A 326 2.03 -0.79 -15.20
CA THR A 326 2.73 0.32 -14.51
C THR A 326 3.68 1.02 -15.47
N LEU A 327 3.59 2.35 -15.53
CA LEU A 327 4.48 3.18 -16.35
C LEU A 327 5.76 3.54 -15.62
N PHE A 328 6.85 3.52 -16.36
CA PHE A 328 8.17 3.96 -15.93
C PHE A 328 8.81 4.88 -16.95
N TYR A 329 9.75 5.69 -16.46
CA TYR A 329 10.46 6.68 -17.26
C TYR A 329 11.96 6.53 -17.10
N HIS A 330 12.70 6.76 -18.18
CA HIS A 330 14.16 6.69 -18.20
C HIS A 330 14.73 7.80 -19.08
N GLY A 331 15.68 8.57 -18.56
CA GLY A 331 16.37 9.60 -19.32
C GLY A 331 17.69 9.10 -19.89
N THR A 332 17.93 9.30 -21.19
CA THR A 332 19.16 8.91 -21.88
C THR A 332 19.52 9.88 -23.01
N HIS A 333 20.55 9.56 -23.79
CA HIS A 333 21.11 10.35 -24.90
C HIS A 333 20.85 9.73 -26.28
N THR A 334 20.06 8.67 -26.34
CA THR A 334 19.78 7.87 -27.54
C THR A 334 18.28 7.57 -27.60
N PRO A 335 17.65 7.50 -28.79
CA PRO A 335 16.27 7.05 -28.93
C PRO A 335 16.12 5.52 -28.90
N GLU A 336 17.23 4.78 -28.96
CA GLU A 336 17.22 3.33 -29.03
C GLU A 336 16.82 2.71 -27.68
N GLN A 337 15.99 1.67 -27.75
CA GLN A 337 15.54 0.95 -26.56
C GLN A 337 16.72 0.41 -25.73
N VAL A 338 16.62 0.55 -24.41
CA VAL A 338 17.58 -0.02 -23.47
C VAL A 338 17.37 -1.53 -23.37
N GLU A 339 18.47 -2.28 -23.38
CA GLU A 339 18.43 -3.73 -23.24
C GLU A 339 18.97 -4.24 -21.89
N GLY A 340 19.94 -3.54 -21.30
CA GLY A 340 20.69 -4.00 -20.12
C GLY A 340 20.24 -3.38 -18.81
N MET A 341 21.11 -3.45 -17.80
CA MET A 341 20.89 -2.82 -16.50
C MET A 341 20.87 -1.29 -16.63
N GLU A 342 19.78 -0.67 -16.18
CA GLU A 342 19.57 0.78 -16.13
C GLU A 342 18.55 1.15 -15.03
N TRP A 343 18.40 2.45 -14.79
CA TRP A 343 17.46 3.01 -13.82
C TRP A 343 16.11 3.36 -14.46
N LEU A 344 15.04 3.09 -13.72
CA LEU A 344 13.67 3.50 -14.02
C LEU A 344 13.15 4.38 -12.90
N ALA A 345 12.60 5.54 -13.24
CA ALA A 345 11.89 6.41 -12.31
C ALA A 345 10.37 6.23 -12.45
N PHE A 346 9.65 6.48 -11.35
CA PHE A 346 8.19 6.52 -11.35
C PHE A 346 7.64 7.86 -11.84
N GLU A 347 8.46 8.90 -11.86
CA GLU A 347 8.10 10.28 -12.20
C GLU A 347 8.82 10.72 -13.48
N ILE A 348 8.11 11.45 -14.34
CA ILE A 348 8.63 11.98 -15.60
C ILE A 348 9.76 12.97 -15.30
N GLU A 349 9.49 13.91 -14.39
CA GLU A 349 10.40 14.96 -13.98
C GLU A 349 11.69 14.37 -13.38
N HIS A 350 11.55 13.24 -12.66
CA HIS A 350 12.70 12.52 -12.12
C HIS A 350 13.56 11.90 -13.23
N ALA A 351 12.97 11.27 -14.25
CA ALA A 351 13.74 10.73 -15.38
C ALA A 351 14.28 11.83 -16.33
N GLU A 352 13.53 12.91 -16.50
CA GLU A 352 13.81 13.96 -17.50
C GLU A 352 15.12 14.70 -17.20
N VAL A 353 15.50 14.85 -15.93
CA VAL A 353 16.81 15.45 -15.59
C VAL A 353 18.00 14.64 -16.11
N PHE A 354 17.81 13.37 -16.50
CA PHE A 354 18.84 12.50 -17.10
C PHE A 354 18.73 12.38 -18.63
N ALA A 355 17.65 12.89 -19.23
CA ALA A 355 17.44 12.89 -20.67
C ALA A 355 18.28 13.99 -21.34
N ARG A 356 19.59 13.72 -21.52
CA ARG A 356 20.57 14.73 -21.97
C ARG A 356 21.51 14.22 -23.05
N PRO A 357 22.10 15.13 -23.85
CA PRO A 357 23.15 14.83 -24.81
C PRO A 357 24.37 14.15 -24.19
N ARG A 358 25.11 13.36 -24.98
CA ARG A 358 26.34 12.72 -24.50
C ARG A 358 27.44 13.77 -24.36
N ARG A 359 27.85 14.11 -23.14
CA ARG A 359 29.02 14.98 -22.93
C ARG A 359 30.26 14.32 -23.54
N GLY A 360 30.81 14.92 -24.59
CA GLY A 360 32.00 14.45 -25.29
C GLY A 360 33.16 14.17 -24.34
N ARG A 361 33.76 12.98 -24.47
CA ARG A 361 34.89 12.53 -23.67
C ARG A 361 36.17 12.78 -24.45
N GLY A 362 37.03 13.69 -23.98
CA GLY A 362 38.44 13.70 -24.36
C GLY A 362 39.11 12.37 -23.98
N PRO A 363 40.26 12.00 -24.59
CA PRO A 363 40.82 10.66 -24.46
C PRO A 363 41.34 10.40 -23.05
N GLY A 364 40.55 9.69 -22.23
CA GLY A 364 40.94 9.12 -20.95
C GLY A 364 39.82 9.04 -19.89
N GLY A 365 39.39 7.81 -19.54
CA GLY A 365 38.83 7.46 -18.21
C GLY A 365 37.30 7.45 -18.03
N PRO A 366 36.68 6.34 -17.52
CA PRO A 366 35.23 6.08 -17.40
C PRO A 366 34.54 7.03 -16.41
N GLY A 367 33.27 7.38 -16.64
CA GLY A 367 32.59 8.49 -15.94
C GLY A 367 31.17 8.69 -16.43
N GLY A 368 30.21 8.22 -15.62
CA GLY A 368 28.89 8.82 -15.42
C GLY A 368 28.96 9.84 -14.27
N PRO A 369 27.86 10.50 -13.89
CA PRO A 369 27.89 11.76 -13.14
C PRO A 369 28.23 11.54 -11.67
N GLY A 370 29.25 12.25 -11.20
CA GLY A 370 29.70 12.21 -9.81
C GLY A 370 31.19 12.45 -9.72
N ASN A 371 31.67 13.62 -10.15
CA ASN A 371 33.02 14.03 -9.80
C ASN A 371 33.03 15.49 -9.37
N HIS A 372 32.65 15.72 -8.11
CA HIS A 372 32.98 16.93 -7.37
C HIS A 372 33.84 16.51 -6.17
N GLY A 373 35.14 16.33 -6.43
CA GLY A 373 36.16 16.42 -5.39
C GLY A 373 36.35 17.89 -4.94
N PRO A 374 36.90 18.12 -3.74
CA PRO A 374 36.75 19.36 -2.99
C PRO A 374 37.33 20.57 -3.72
N GLY A 375 36.52 21.62 -3.79
CA GLY A 375 36.94 22.95 -4.22
C GLY A 375 38.08 23.47 -3.36
N LYS A 376 39.25 23.65 -3.97
CA LYS A 376 40.35 24.39 -3.37
C LYS A 376 39.92 25.84 -3.13
N GLY A 377 39.85 26.21 -1.85
CA GLY A 377 39.70 27.59 -1.42
C GLY A 377 40.79 28.49 -2.04
N LYS A 378 40.36 29.60 -2.63
CA LYS A 378 41.25 30.72 -2.98
C LYS A 378 41.44 31.57 -1.72
N GLY A 379 42.52 31.33 -0.98
CA GLY A 379 43.16 32.32 -0.10
C GLY A 379 44.41 32.87 -0.80
N PRO A 380 44.78 34.16 -0.64
CA PRO A 380 45.73 34.81 -1.52
C PRO A 380 47.19 34.63 -1.07
N GLY A 381 48.09 34.45 -2.05
CA GLY A 381 49.48 34.91 -2.00
C GLY A 381 50.53 33.99 -1.36
N GLY A 382 51.54 33.59 -2.15
CA GLY A 382 52.84 33.12 -1.64
C GLY A 382 53.44 31.90 -2.34
N LYS A 383 54.32 32.12 -3.32
CA LYS A 383 55.38 31.17 -3.75
C LYS A 383 56.56 31.22 -2.75
N PRO A 384 57.62 30.37 -2.81
CA PRO A 384 57.84 28.95 -3.21
C PRO A 384 58.75 28.25 -2.14
N PRO A 385 59.78 27.38 -2.35
CA PRO A 385 60.14 26.36 -3.38
C PRO A 385 60.61 24.98 -2.79
N GLY A 386 60.89 23.98 -3.66
CA GLY A 386 61.99 22.98 -3.44
C GLY A 386 61.64 21.48 -3.52
N GLY A 387 62.13 20.77 -4.55
CA GLY A 387 62.22 19.29 -4.61
C GLY A 387 63.40 18.73 -3.78
N PRO A 388 63.96 17.52 -4.02
CA PRO A 388 63.63 16.52 -5.05
C PRO A 388 63.56 15.03 -4.57
N GLY A 389 62.88 14.19 -5.36
CA GLY A 389 63.35 12.87 -5.79
C GLY A 389 63.31 11.67 -4.84
N ARG A 390 62.57 10.62 -5.25
CA ARG A 390 63.08 9.30 -5.73
C ARG A 390 61.90 8.31 -5.82
N GLY A 391 61.67 7.73 -7.01
CA GLY A 391 60.87 6.50 -7.17
C GLY A 391 61.57 5.27 -6.55
N PRO A 392 61.05 4.02 -6.64
CA PRO A 392 60.69 3.39 -7.92
C PRO A 392 59.49 2.37 -7.78
N PRO A 393 59.32 1.28 -8.57
CA PRO A 393 58.08 0.95 -9.30
C PRO A 393 57.56 -0.48 -8.96
N PRO A 394 56.96 -1.26 -9.89
CA PRO A 394 55.59 -1.22 -10.39
C PRO A 394 54.76 -2.46 -9.99
N HIS A 395 53.44 -2.33 -9.92
CA HIS A 395 52.53 -3.48 -9.81
C HIS A 395 52.28 -4.13 -11.16
N ALA A 396 52.32 -5.47 -11.15
CA ALA A 396 52.00 -6.35 -12.24
C ALA A 396 50.49 -6.34 -12.54
N LEU A 397 50.20 -6.56 -13.83
CA LEU A 397 48.89 -6.73 -14.45
C LEU A 397 48.07 -7.86 -13.81
N MET A 398 46.75 -7.68 -13.75
CA MET A 398 45.82 -8.80 -13.86
C MET A 398 44.53 -8.40 -14.60
N ASP A 399 44.01 -9.38 -15.33
CA ASP A 399 43.24 -9.34 -16.56
C ASP A 399 41.90 -8.60 -16.61
N SER A 400 41.60 -8.14 -17.83
CA SER A 400 40.35 -7.52 -18.26
C SER A 400 39.51 -8.53 -19.05
N HIS A 401 38.20 -8.61 -18.76
CA HIS A 401 37.24 -9.30 -19.63
C HIS A 401 36.78 -8.38 -20.78
N PRO A 402 36.81 -8.81 -22.05
CA PRO A 402 36.43 -7.96 -23.19
C PRO A 402 34.94 -8.09 -23.54
N ARG A 403 34.31 -6.95 -23.89
CA ARG A 403 33.02 -6.89 -24.62
C ARG A 403 33.18 -7.45 -26.05
N PRO A 404 32.17 -8.11 -26.64
CA PRO A 404 32.21 -8.48 -28.06
C PRO A 404 32.03 -7.23 -28.94
N LYS A 405 32.99 -7.00 -29.84
CA LYS A 405 32.93 -5.96 -30.88
C LYS A 405 32.12 -6.45 -32.09
N SER A 406 31.10 -5.72 -32.51
CA SER A 406 30.52 -5.87 -33.85
C SER A 406 31.48 -5.29 -34.88
N LYS A 407 31.79 -6.08 -35.92
CA LYS A 407 32.62 -5.69 -37.05
C LYS A 407 31.88 -4.68 -37.92
N HIS A 408 32.48 -3.52 -38.15
CA HIS A 408 32.71 -2.90 -39.47
C HIS A 408 33.43 -1.58 -39.21
N GLU A 409 34.77 -1.63 -39.28
CA GLU A 409 35.64 -0.46 -39.36
C GLU A 409 36.08 -0.26 -40.81
N ASP A 410 36.34 1.01 -41.11
CA ASP A 410 37.10 1.57 -42.22
C ASP A 410 36.35 1.89 -43.52
N ASP A 411 35.95 3.17 -43.65
CA ASP A 411 36.54 4.01 -44.70
C ASP A 411 36.49 5.50 -44.32
N VAL A 412 37.62 6.16 -44.55
CA VAL A 412 37.94 7.56 -44.26
C VAL A 412 37.30 8.48 -45.29
N HIS A 413 36.65 9.56 -44.85
CA HIS A 413 36.67 10.82 -45.60
C HIS A 413 36.45 12.04 -44.70
N ASP A 414 37.40 12.98 -44.77
CA ASP A 414 37.28 14.37 -44.35
C ASP A 414 35.97 14.99 -44.85
N SER A 415 35.11 15.41 -43.93
CA SER A 415 34.12 16.46 -44.19
C SER A 415 33.78 17.14 -42.87
N GLU A 416 34.17 18.41 -42.76
CA GLU A 416 33.58 19.46 -41.93
C GLU A 416 32.64 18.95 -40.84
N ASP A 417 33.14 18.81 -39.60
CA ASP A 417 32.38 18.35 -38.45
C ASP A 417 31.15 19.25 -38.26
N LYS A 418 30.01 18.78 -38.79
CA LYS A 418 28.70 19.18 -38.32
C LYS A 418 28.67 18.86 -36.84
N GLU A 419 28.37 19.84 -36.01
CA GLU A 419 27.77 19.57 -34.71
C GLU A 419 26.55 18.67 -34.99
N GLU A 420 26.69 17.36 -34.82
CA GLU A 420 25.53 16.50 -34.65
C GLU A 420 24.81 17.08 -33.45
N ASP A 421 23.61 17.63 -33.67
CA ASP A 421 22.72 18.09 -32.61
C ASP A 421 22.50 16.91 -31.66
N SER A 422 23.35 16.80 -30.65
CA SER A 422 23.26 15.75 -29.66
C SER A 422 22.13 16.18 -28.75
N HIS A 423 21.04 15.42 -28.77
CA HIS A 423 19.84 15.64 -27.98
C HIS A 423 19.72 14.59 -26.86
N GLY A 424 18.93 14.91 -25.83
CA GLY A 424 18.48 13.95 -24.84
C GLY A 424 17.15 13.30 -25.21
N TYR A 425 16.86 12.12 -24.67
CA TYR A 425 15.62 11.38 -24.89
C TYR A 425 15.03 10.90 -23.58
N LEU A 426 13.72 11.10 -23.43
CA LEU A 426 12.92 10.53 -22.37
C LEU A 426 12.21 9.28 -22.89
N HIS A 427 12.56 8.13 -22.35
CA HIS A 427 11.92 6.85 -22.67
C HIS A 427 10.74 6.62 -21.75
N THR A 428 9.67 6.06 -22.31
CA THR A 428 8.52 5.55 -21.56
C THR A 428 8.46 4.05 -21.73
N TYR A 429 8.35 3.34 -20.60
CA TYR A 429 8.15 1.91 -20.53
C TYR A 429 6.86 1.60 -19.80
N ARG A 430 6.29 0.44 -20.09
CA ARG A 430 5.15 -0.13 -19.37
C ARG A 430 5.47 -1.55 -18.95
N THR A 431 5.13 -1.96 -17.74
CA THR A 431 5.25 -3.38 -17.38
C THR A 431 4.28 -4.22 -18.19
N SER A 432 4.79 -5.22 -18.91
CA SER A 432 4.00 -6.13 -19.75
C SER A 432 3.49 -7.37 -18.98
N LYS A 433 4.02 -7.57 -17.78
CA LYS A 433 3.60 -8.51 -16.74
C LYS A 433 4.03 -7.95 -15.39
N PRO A 434 3.53 -8.45 -14.25
CA PRO A 434 4.04 -8.03 -12.95
C PRO A 434 5.54 -8.35 -12.81
N LEU A 435 6.32 -7.40 -12.29
CA LEU A 435 7.69 -7.63 -11.84
C LEU A 435 7.60 -8.05 -10.38
N THR A 436 7.75 -9.34 -10.08
CA THR A 436 7.45 -9.90 -8.76
C THR A 436 8.70 -10.09 -7.89
N LYS A 437 9.89 -10.05 -8.49
CA LYS A 437 11.15 -10.38 -7.82
C LYS A 437 12.01 -9.14 -7.63
N LEU A 438 11.45 -8.10 -7.03
CA LEU A 438 12.18 -6.89 -6.68
C LEU A 438 12.52 -6.89 -5.18
N ILE A 439 13.69 -6.37 -4.83
CA ILE A 439 14.05 -6.04 -3.44
C ILE A 439 13.88 -4.54 -3.23
N TYR A 440 12.96 -4.14 -2.37
CA TYR A 440 12.91 -2.78 -1.84
C TYR A 440 13.83 -2.65 -0.63
N ILE A 441 14.78 -1.71 -0.73
CA ILE A 441 15.68 -1.31 0.36
C ILE A 441 15.15 0.02 0.91
N ASP A 442 14.71 0.03 2.16
CA ASP A 442 14.03 1.19 2.74
C ASP A 442 14.92 2.42 3.00
N GLY A 443 14.26 3.52 3.34
CA GLY A 443 14.90 4.81 3.56
C GLY A 443 15.58 5.34 2.30
N MET A 444 16.53 6.27 2.49
CA MET A 444 17.30 6.88 1.40
C MET A 444 18.51 6.02 1.00
N SER A 445 18.28 4.74 0.73
CA SER A 445 19.31 3.72 0.41
C SER A 445 20.09 3.97 -0.87
N ALA A 446 19.66 4.89 -1.72
CA ALA A 446 20.45 5.36 -2.86
C ALA A 446 21.20 6.68 -2.58
N GLY A 447 20.91 7.35 -1.46
CA GLY A 447 21.58 8.58 -1.05
C GLY A 447 23.06 8.32 -0.82
N LYS A 448 23.93 8.92 -1.64
CA LYS A 448 25.37 8.60 -1.71
C LYS A 448 26.18 9.20 -0.55
N THR A 449 25.77 8.91 0.68
CA THR A 449 26.22 9.60 1.90
C THR A 449 26.61 8.63 3.00
N SER A 450 27.33 9.14 4.00
CA SER A 450 27.69 8.40 5.21
C SER A 450 26.55 8.31 6.23
N MET A 451 25.33 8.75 5.88
CA MET A 451 24.19 8.88 6.81
C MET A 451 23.49 7.57 7.16
N GLY A 452 24.06 6.43 6.75
CA GLY A 452 23.61 5.11 7.23
C GLY A 452 22.59 4.38 6.39
N THR A 453 22.32 4.84 5.16
CA THR A 453 21.38 4.15 4.27
C THR A 453 22.08 3.31 3.20
N LEU A 454 23.34 3.60 2.89
CA LEU A 454 24.15 2.81 1.95
C LEU A 454 24.75 1.55 2.57
N ASP A 455 24.98 1.54 3.88
CA ASP A 455 25.69 0.44 4.55
C ASP A 455 24.87 -0.86 4.51
N SER A 456 23.54 -0.83 4.53
CA SER A 456 22.72 -2.01 4.28
C SER A 456 22.94 -2.57 2.88
N THR A 457 22.98 -1.72 1.85
CA THR A 457 23.28 -2.17 0.49
C THR A 457 24.71 -2.70 0.36
N ASP A 458 25.69 -1.98 0.88
CA ASP A 458 27.10 -2.30 0.69
C ASP A 458 27.58 -3.44 1.61
N TYR A 459 27.20 -3.46 2.88
CA TYR A 459 27.67 -4.47 3.86
C TYR A 459 26.79 -5.72 3.90
N ILE A 460 25.48 -5.61 3.69
CA ILE A 460 24.59 -6.79 3.67
C ILE A 460 24.50 -7.36 2.24
N ILE A 461 24.06 -6.55 1.28
CA ILE A 461 23.75 -7.03 -0.09
C ILE A 461 24.98 -7.11 -0.99
N ARG A 462 26.04 -6.31 -0.81
CA ARG A 462 27.31 -6.48 -1.56
C ARG A 462 28.39 -7.20 -0.74
N ASN A 463 28.16 -7.43 0.55
CA ASN A 463 29.08 -8.11 1.46
C ASN A 463 30.47 -7.46 1.47
N LEU A 464 30.50 -6.13 1.42
CA LEU A 464 31.72 -5.34 1.54
C LEU A 464 32.11 -5.14 3.00
N SER A 465 33.42 -5.01 3.22
CA SER A 465 33.96 -4.54 4.50
C SER A 465 33.82 -3.03 4.62
N ALA A 466 33.69 -2.52 5.86
CA ALA A 466 33.77 -1.09 6.15
C ALA A 466 35.11 -0.44 5.72
N THR A 467 36.16 -1.25 5.59
CA THR A 467 37.49 -0.83 5.10
C THR A 467 37.65 -0.96 3.59
N SER A 468 36.59 -1.31 2.85
CA SER A 468 36.63 -1.43 1.40
C SER A 468 37.08 -0.11 0.77
N THR A 469 38.09 -0.19 -0.11
CA THR A 469 38.58 0.95 -0.89
C THR A 469 37.91 1.04 -2.25
N GLU A 470 36.86 0.24 -2.49
CA GLU A 470 36.13 0.29 -3.74
C GLU A 470 35.60 1.71 -4.00
N PRO A 471 35.72 2.21 -5.24
CA PRO A 471 35.22 3.52 -5.58
C PRO A 471 33.72 3.62 -5.25
N ASN A 472 33.31 4.70 -4.58
CA ASN A 472 31.90 5.01 -4.37
C ASN A 472 31.25 5.40 -5.70
N ASN A 473 30.95 4.39 -6.53
CA ASN A 473 30.42 4.53 -7.87
C ASN A 473 29.12 3.73 -7.95
N ASP A 474 28.04 4.46 -8.17
CA ASP A 474 26.71 3.88 -8.15
C ASP A 474 26.42 2.96 -9.32
N TRP A 475 27.10 3.14 -10.46
CA TRP A 475 27.03 2.19 -11.58
C TRP A 475 27.69 0.85 -11.23
N ILE A 476 28.81 0.86 -10.51
CA ILE A 476 29.45 -0.37 -10.02
C ILE A 476 28.52 -1.07 -9.04
N ARG A 477 27.93 -0.31 -8.10
CA ARG A 477 26.95 -0.84 -7.15
C ARG A 477 25.77 -1.50 -7.86
N ALA A 478 25.16 -0.83 -8.83
CA ALA A 478 24.05 -1.37 -9.61
C ALA A 478 24.45 -2.63 -10.40
N ALA A 479 25.64 -2.65 -11.00
CA ALA A 479 26.16 -3.82 -11.70
C ALA A 479 26.38 -5.02 -10.75
N ASP A 480 26.94 -4.79 -9.56
CA ASP A 480 27.12 -5.84 -8.55
C ASP A 480 25.78 -6.37 -8.05
N LEU A 481 24.83 -5.47 -7.76
CA LEU A 481 23.47 -5.85 -7.38
C LEU A 481 22.82 -6.73 -8.45
N CYS A 482 22.94 -6.38 -9.73
CA CYS A 482 22.37 -7.19 -10.80
C CYS A 482 23.09 -8.51 -11.06
N LYS A 483 24.40 -8.58 -10.81
CA LYS A 483 25.13 -9.85 -10.81
C LYS A 483 24.62 -10.79 -9.70
N ILE A 484 24.33 -10.24 -8.53
CA ILE A 484 23.71 -10.99 -7.43
C ILE A 484 22.27 -11.35 -7.80
N GLY A 485 21.54 -10.44 -8.44
CA GLY A 485 20.18 -10.72 -8.88
C GLY A 485 20.11 -11.87 -9.88
N GLU A 486 21.05 -11.96 -10.82
CA GLU A 486 21.19 -13.10 -11.73
C GLU A 486 21.39 -14.44 -10.98
N GLU A 487 22.20 -14.45 -9.91
CA GLU A 487 22.47 -15.66 -9.11
C GLU A 487 21.25 -16.13 -8.28
N TYR A 488 20.43 -15.19 -7.78
CA TYR A 488 19.31 -15.47 -6.88
C TYR A 488 17.93 -15.32 -7.53
N GLY A 489 17.88 -15.01 -8.83
CA GLY A 489 16.65 -14.81 -9.59
C GLY A 489 15.90 -13.52 -9.24
N ILE A 490 16.59 -12.47 -8.81
CA ILE A 490 16.02 -11.14 -8.53
C ILE A 490 16.06 -10.31 -9.81
N GLU A 491 14.94 -9.70 -10.17
CA GLU A 491 14.77 -8.89 -11.40
C GLU A 491 15.38 -7.49 -11.25
N GLY A 492 15.36 -6.93 -10.05
CA GLY A 492 15.83 -5.57 -9.79
C GLY A 492 15.72 -5.13 -8.33
N PHE A 493 16.15 -3.90 -8.08
CA PHE A 493 16.27 -3.32 -6.74
C PHE A 493 15.58 -1.96 -6.71
N LEU A 494 14.59 -1.81 -5.84
CA LEU A 494 13.88 -0.57 -5.58
C LEU A 494 14.54 0.16 -4.42
N ARG A 495 14.80 1.45 -4.58
CA ARG A 495 15.44 2.29 -3.56
C ARG A 495 15.04 3.74 -3.75
N MET A 496 15.44 4.59 -2.81
CA MET A 496 15.16 6.02 -2.86
C MET A 496 16.45 6.84 -2.84
N GLU A 497 16.62 7.72 -3.83
CA GLU A 497 17.60 8.81 -3.82
C GLU A 497 16.86 10.11 -3.49
N ALA A 498 16.63 10.97 -4.48
CA ALA A 498 15.73 12.09 -4.33
C ALA A 498 14.27 11.65 -4.45
N GLY A 499 13.99 10.73 -5.39
CA GLY A 499 12.72 10.02 -5.50
C GLY A 499 12.94 8.50 -5.48
N PHE A 500 11.85 7.75 -5.65
CA PHE A 500 11.94 6.30 -5.81
C PHE A 500 12.40 5.93 -7.22
N GLU A 501 13.28 4.94 -7.29
CA GLU A 501 13.84 4.42 -8.54
C GLU A 501 14.04 2.91 -8.45
N ILE A 502 13.96 2.25 -9.61
CA ILE A 502 14.29 0.82 -9.77
C ILE A 502 15.57 0.71 -10.57
N ILE A 503 16.56 0.03 -10.02
CA ILE A 503 17.64 -0.56 -10.80
C ILE A 503 17.08 -1.87 -11.36
N LEU A 504 16.73 -1.88 -12.65
CA LEU A 504 16.25 -3.09 -13.30
C LEU A 504 17.41 -3.76 -14.04
N CYS A 505 17.62 -5.06 -13.82
CA CYS A 505 18.81 -5.75 -14.31
C CYS A 505 18.76 -6.10 -15.80
N SER A 506 17.56 -6.17 -16.37
CA SER A 506 17.34 -6.41 -17.79
C SER A 506 16.02 -5.78 -18.22
N PHE A 507 16.04 -5.02 -19.30
CA PHE A 507 14.84 -4.41 -19.88
C PHE A 507 14.17 -5.34 -20.91
N LYS A 508 14.76 -6.51 -21.18
CA LYS A 508 14.28 -7.47 -22.21
C LYS A 508 13.06 -8.27 -21.78
N ASP A 509 12.85 -8.43 -20.48
CA ASP A 509 11.76 -9.22 -19.93
C ASP A 509 10.96 -8.36 -18.96
N GLY A 510 9.64 -8.49 -18.99
CA GLY A 510 8.75 -7.75 -18.11
C GLY A 510 8.40 -6.32 -18.50
N LEU A 511 9.05 -5.74 -19.52
CA LEU A 511 8.78 -4.39 -20.00
C LEU A 511 8.39 -4.35 -21.49
N GLU A 512 7.48 -3.46 -21.80
CA GLU A 512 7.12 -2.99 -23.14
C GLU A 512 7.68 -1.58 -23.32
N PHE A 513 8.45 -1.37 -24.39
CA PHE A 513 8.92 -0.05 -24.77
C PHE A 513 7.82 0.71 -25.50
N ILE A 514 7.32 1.79 -24.91
CA ILE A 514 6.23 2.59 -25.46
C ILE A 514 6.75 3.64 -26.43
N GLY A 515 7.90 4.25 -26.13
CA GLY A 515 8.56 5.16 -27.05
C GLY A 515 9.65 6.03 -26.41
N ALA A 516 10.38 6.72 -27.28
CA ALA A 516 11.38 7.72 -26.92
C ALA A 516 10.95 9.09 -27.41
N SER A 517 10.91 10.06 -26.51
CA SER A 517 10.59 11.46 -26.81
C SER A 517 11.84 12.32 -26.67
N GLN A 518 12.30 12.90 -27.78
CA GLN A 518 13.41 13.86 -27.78
C GLN A 518 13.09 15.05 -26.88
N ARG A 519 14.07 15.50 -26.10
CA ARG A 519 13.99 16.66 -25.20
C ARG A 519 14.69 17.85 -25.84
N ASP A 520 14.24 19.05 -25.46
CA ASP A 520 14.88 20.31 -25.88
C ASP A 520 16.29 20.38 -25.25
N ASP A 521 17.30 20.75 -26.03
CA ASP A 521 18.69 20.86 -25.60
C ASP A 521 18.89 21.81 -24.40
N LYS A 522 17.94 22.72 -24.16
CA LYS A 522 17.92 23.63 -23.00
C LYS A 522 17.22 23.08 -21.76
N SER A 523 16.42 22.02 -21.89
CA SER A 523 15.55 21.49 -20.83
C SER A 523 16.22 20.46 -19.90
N GLY A 524 17.37 19.92 -20.30
CA GLY A 524 18.11 18.91 -19.54
C GLY A 524 19.13 19.52 -18.58
N GLY A 525 18.73 19.84 -17.35
CA GLY A 525 19.61 20.61 -16.46
C GLY A 525 19.06 20.99 -15.10
N PHE A 526 19.78 20.69 -14.01
CA PHE A 526 19.85 21.69 -12.93
C PHE A 526 20.75 22.79 -13.48
N GLY A 527 20.16 23.77 -14.16
CA GLY A 527 20.89 24.85 -14.81
C GLY A 527 21.73 25.63 -13.81
N ASN A 528 22.94 26.03 -14.20
CA ASN A 528 23.75 26.94 -13.40
C ASN A 528 23.14 28.36 -13.49
N GLY A 529 22.22 28.67 -12.57
CA GLY A 529 22.10 30.02 -12.02
C GLY A 529 21.03 30.96 -12.55
N GLU A 530 20.18 30.60 -13.52
CA GLU A 530 19.12 31.54 -13.99
C GLU A 530 17.72 30.94 -14.21
N ASP A 531 17.55 29.61 -14.27
CA ASP A 531 16.23 28.98 -14.46
C ASP A 531 15.89 27.99 -13.34
N ASP A 532 15.53 28.57 -12.20
CA ASP A 532 15.10 27.93 -10.94
C ASP A 532 13.78 27.13 -11.06
N VAL A 533 13.16 27.15 -12.25
CA VAL A 533 11.91 26.42 -12.53
C VAL A 533 12.15 24.91 -12.59
N GLY A 534 13.20 24.43 -13.26
CA GLY A 534 13.43 23.00 -13.44
C GLY A 534 13.74 22.26 -12.13
N HIS A 535 14.51 22.89 -11.24
CA HIS A 535 14.79 22.34 -9.91
C HIS A 535 13.53 22.29 -9.05
N PHE A 536 12.75 23.36 -9.08
CA PHE A 536 11.52 23.47 -8.32
C PHE A 536 10.44 22.49 -8.79
N GLU A 537 10.23 22.34 -10.10
CA GLU A 537 9.27 21.36 -10.63
C GLU A 537 9.73 19.92 -10.35
N TYR A 538 11.03 19.64 -10.36
CA TYR A 538 11.57 18.34 -9.94
C TYR A 538 11.22 18.04 -8.47
N VAL A 539 11.55 18.97 -7.55
CA VAL A 539 11.24 18.80 -6.12
C VAL A 539 9.73 18.72 -5.89
N ARG A 540 8.94 19.52 -6.60
CA ARG A 540 7.48 19.48 -6.52
C ARG A 540 6.90 18.15 -6.99
N ALA A 541 7.40 17.60 -8.10
CA ALA A 541 6.94 16.29 -8.60
C ALA A 541 7.19 15.17 -7.57
N LEU A 542 8.33 15.25 -6.89
CA LEU A 542 8.67 14.36 -5.79
C LEU A 542 7.81 14.62 -4.53
N GLU A 543 7.57 15.89 -4.20
CA GLU A 543 6.72 16.32 -3.07
C GLU A 543 5.29 15.80 -3.16
N TYR A 544 4.72 15.78 -4.37
CA TYR A 544 3.41 15.15 -4.59
C TYR A 544 3.34 13.67 -4.20
N ARG A 545 4.48 13.01 -3.94
CA ARG A 545 4.59 11.60 -3.55
C ARG A 545 5.11 11.41 -2.11
N TYR A 546 5.15 12.46 -1.30
CA TYR A 546 5.60 12.40 0.09
C TYR A 546 4.87 11.35 0.93
N GLN A 547 3.55 11.26 0.77
CA GLN A 547 2.73 10.25 1.47
C GLN A 547 2.65 8.90 0.74
N GLY A 548 3.37 8.75 -0.38
CA GLY A 548 3.49 7.51 -1.12
C GLY A 548 3.49 7.70 -2.62
N ILE A 549 4.00 6.70 -3.34
CA ILE A 549 4.03 6.72 -4.81
C ILE A 549 2.64 6.54 -5.47
N MET A 550 1.55 6.42 -4.70
CA MET A 550 0.13 6.36 -5.15
C MET A 550 -0.21 5.24 -6.15
N GLY A 551 -1.52 4.98 -6.33
CA GLY A 551 -2.07 4.20 -7.44
C GLY A 551 -1.73 2.70 -7.46
N GLY A 552 -1.27 2.13 -6.34
CA GLY A 552 -0.88 0.71 -6.27
C GLY A 552 0.30 0.36 -7.18
N ARG A 553 1.15 1.35 -7.55
CA ARG A 553 2.27 1.16 -8.48
C ARG A 553 3.37 0.22 -7.95
N VAL A 554 3.45 0.04 -6.64
CA VAL A 554 4.27 -0.98 -5.97
C VAL A 554 3.47 -1.58 -4.84
N GLU A 555 3.53 -2.89 -4.71
CA GLU A 555 3.03 -3.67 -3.57
C GLU A 555 4.23 -4.18 -2.77
N VAL A 556 4.24 -3.91 -1.46
CA VAL A 556 5.32 -4.32 -0.55
C VAL A 556 4.85 -5.50 0.29
N ASP A 557 5.62 -6.58 0.32
CA ASP A 557 5.36 -7.75 1.16
C ASP A 557 6.03 -7.58 2.53
N TYR A 558 5.30 -6.95 3.46
CA TYR A 558 5.72 -6.84 4.86
C TYR A 558 5.80 -8.19 5.57
N SER A 559 4.98 -9.16 5.18
CA SER A 559 4.97 -10.51 5.77
C SER A 559 6.20 -11.33 5.41
N SER A 560 7.03 -10.84 4.50
CA SER A 560 8.32 -11.44 4.14
C SER A 560 9.49 -10.48 4.35
N MET A 561 9.27 -9.38 5.09
CA MET A 561 10.30 -8.41 5.42
C MET A 561 11.44 -9.05 6.20
N ILE A 562 12.68 -8.74 5.82
CA ILE A 562 13.87 -9.03 6.61
C ILE A 562 14.45 -7.69 7.10
N SER A 563 14.68 -7.58 8.40
CA SER A 563 15.17 -6.35 9.01
C SER A 563 16.36 -6.62 9.91
N ALA A 564 17.40 -5.80 9.84
CA ALA A 564 18.50 -5.83 10.80
C ALA A 564 18.00 -5.61 12.24
N PHE A 565 16.88 -4.90 12.43
CA PHE A 565 16.24 -4.69 13.74
C PHE A 565 15.73 -5.98 14.40
N PHE A 566 15.58 -7.08 13.65
CA PHE A 566 15.18 -8.37 14.22
C PHE A 566 16.35 -9.15 14.84
N TYR A 567 17.60 -8.75 14.58
CA TYR A 567 18.80 -9.51 14.91
C TYR A 567 19.53 -8.92 16.13
N PRO A 568 20.42 -9.70 16.80
CA PRO A 568 21.25 -9.24 17.93
C PRO A 568 22.38 -8.28 17.49
N LEU A 569 22.07 -7.23 16.73
CA LEU A 569 23.05 -6.28 16.21
C LEU A 569 23.15 -5.03 17.07
N ASN A 570 24.37 -4.52 17.24
CA ASN A 570 24.56 -3.13 17.66
C ASN A 570 24.41 -2.23 16.45
N ILE A 571 23.27 -1.55 16.36
CA ILE A 571 22.94 -0.61 15.28
C ILE A 571 23.05 0.86 15.72
N THR A 572 23.68 1.11 16.87
CA THR A 572 23.88 2.46 17.39
C THR A 572 24.85 3.23 16.51
N ASN A 573 24.55 4.50 16.21
CA ASN A 573 25.49 5.35 15.50
C ASN A 573 26.80 5.52 16.30
N PRO A 574 27.97 5.25 15.71
CA PRO A 574 29.25 5.53 16.37
C PRO A 574 29.50 7.05 16.54
N ASP A 575 28.83 7.90 15.76
CA ASP A 575 28.85 9.36 15.95
C ASP A 575 27.76 9.77 16.96
N PRO A 576 28.13 10.24 18.16
CA PRO A 576 27.17 10.61 19.19
C PRO A 576 26.34 11.86 18.81
N SER A 577 26.77 12.66 17.84
CA SER A 577 26.00 13.82 17.38
C SER A 577 24.82 13.42 16.50
N ARG A 578 24.81 12.18 15.98
CA ARG A 578 23.81 11.62 15.08
C ARG A 578 23.23 10.30 15.60
N SER A 579 23.13 10.17 16.93
CA SER A 579 22.64 8.95 17.59
C SER A 579 21.24 8.51 17.16
N GLU A 580 20.45 9.43 16.58
CA GLU A 580 19.11 9.19 16.04
C GLU A 580 19.10 8.37 14.73
N LEU A 581 20.25 8.19 14.08
CA LEU A 581 20.34 7.44 12.82
C LEU A 581 21.00 6.09 13.05
N PRO A 582 20.30 4.96 12.81
CA PRO A 582 20.89 3.65 12.98
C PRO A 582 22.02 3.44 11.97
N ARG A 583 23.06 2.70 12.38
CA ARG A 583 24.24 2.39 11.55
C ARG A 583 24.64 0.95 11.69
N LEU A 584 24.99 0.32 10.57
CA LEU A 584 25.73 -0.94 10.61
C LEU A 584 27.18 -0.61 10.93
N VAL A 585 27.57 -0.79 12.19
CA VAL A 585 28.98 -0.70 12.62
C VAL A 585 29.77 -1.90 12.10
N GLU A 586 31.10 -1.77 12.03
CA GLU A 586 32.00 -2.79 11.48
C GLU A 586 31.58 -4.20 11.94
N PRO A 587 31.53 -5.18 11.02
CA PRO A 587 31.02 -6.51 11.33
C PRO A 587 31.78 -7.07 12.53
N SER A 588 31.06 -7.25 13.64
CA SER A 588 31.61 -8.02 14.74
C SER A 588 31.94 -9.42 14.21
N GLU A 589 32.94 -10.08 14.78
CA GLU A 589 33.35 -11.44 14.39
C GLU A 589 32.21 -12.48 14.51
N SER A 590 31.02 -12.09 14.99
CA SER A 590 29.81 -12.90 15.17
C SER A 590 29.20 -13.50 13.89
N GLY A 591 29.45 -12.89 12.72
CA GLY A 591 28.89 -13.35 11.44
C GLY A 591 27.43 -12.96 11.17
N ASP A 592 26.84 -12.09 11.99
CA ASP A 592 25.41 -11.74 11.92
C ASP A 592 25.00 -11.05 10.60
N LEU A 593 25.83 -10.16 10.03
CA LEU A 593 25.54 -9.54 8.73
C LEU A 593 25.51 -10.57 7.59
N LYS A 594 26.35 -11.61 7.66
CA LYS A 594 26.32 -12.72 6.70
C LYS A 594 25.04 -13.53 6.84
N ARG A 595 24.53 -13.66 8.06
CA ARG A 595 23.26 -14.33 8.32
C ARG A 595 22.10 -13.56 7.71
N ILE A 596 22.00 -12.25 7.96
CA ILE A 596 20.98 -11.39 7.36
C ILE A 596 21.04 -11.44 5.83
N ARG A 597 22.25 -11.36 5.26
CA ARG A 597 22.44 -11.53 3.82
C ARG A 597 21.86 -12.85 3.31
N SER A 598 22.14 -13.96 3.98
CA SER A 598 21.60 -15.27 3.62
C SER A 598 20.08 -15.24 3.66
N ASP A 599 19.50 -14.76 4.76
CA ASP A 599 18.05 -14.72 4.94
C ASP A 599 17.37 -13.83 3.86
N VAL A 600 17.97 -12.68 3.49
CA VAL A 600 17.48 -11.82 2.39
C VAL A 600 17.54 -12.52 1.04
N LEU A 601 18.68 -13.12 0.70
CA LEU A 601 18.90 -13.68 -0.64
C LEU A 601 18.19 -15.04 -0.83
N ASP A 602 18.13 -15.87 0.21
CA ASP A 602 17.49 -17.19 0.19
C ASP A 602 15.96 -17.08 0.09
N LEU A 603 15.38 -15.97 0.56
CA LEU A 603 13.96 -15.65 0.39
C LEU A 603 13.53 -15.76 -1.08
N PHE A 604 14.34 -15.23 -2.00
CA PHE A 604 14.05 -15.22 -3.44
C PHE A 604 14.31 -16.56 -4.12
N LYS A 605 15.27 -17.36 -3.63
CA LYS A 605 15.52 -18.72 -4.14
C LYS A 605 14.36 -19.68 -3.87
N SER A 606 13.68 -19.53 -2.74
CA SER A 606 12.59 -20.42 -2.34
C SER A 606 11.32 -20.24 -3.18
N GLY A 607 11.05 -19.02 -3.66
CA GLY A 607 9.79 -18.64 -4.33
C GLY A 607 8.54 -18.78 -3.44
N GLU A 608 8.70 -19.00 -2.13
CA GLU A 608 7.58 -19.26 -1.22
C GLU A 608 6.78 -17.99 -0.88
N TYR A 609 7.34 -16.80 -1.11
CA TYR A 609 6.65 -15.52 -0.84
C TYR A 609 5.60 -15.18 -1.91
N GLU A 610 5.72 -15.71 -3.13
CA GLU A 610 4.81 -15.38 -4.24
C GLU A 610 3.41 -16.00 -4.12
N LYS A 611 3.20 -16.96 -3.19
CA LYS A 611 1.97 -17.77 -3.10
C LYS A 611 1.14 -17.51 -1.85
N ARG A 612 1.53 -16.54 -1.02
CA ARG A 612 0.92 -16.33 0.30
C ARG A 612 0.08 -15.06 0.33
N GLU A 613 -0.98 -15.09 1.13
CA GLU A 613 -1.66 -13.87 1.55
C GLU A 613 -0.75 -13.11 2.52
N THR A 614 -0.59 -11.81 2.29
CA THR A 614 0.24 -10.93 3.10
C THR A 614 -0.63 -10.01 3.96
N ILE A 615 -0.08 -9.57 5.09
CA ILE A 615 -0.72 -8.58 5.95
C ILE A 615 -0.20 -7.20 5.53
N ASN A 616 -1.12 -6.28 5.24
CA ASN A 616 -0.76 -4.88 5.06
C ASN A 616 -0.50 -4.23 6.43
N TRP A 617 0.71 -4.45 6.95
CA TRP A 617 1.17 -3.90 8.22
C TRP A 617 1.25 -2.38 8.21
N GLN A 618 1.49 -1.76 7.05
CA GLN A 618 1.47 -0.30 6.91
C GLN A 618 0.10 0.30 7.26
N ASN A 619 -1.01 -0.30 6.81
CA ASN A 619 -2.35 0.15 7.20
C ASN A 619 -2.60 0.05 8.71
N VAL A 620 -2.04 -0.98 9.38
CA VAL A 620 -2.19 -1.14 10.83
C VAL A 620 -1.49 0.00 11.57
N VAL A 621 -0.24 0.33 11.19
CA VAL A 621 0.49 1.44 11.81
C VAL A 621 -0.16 2.79 11.48
N ASP A 622 -0.69 2.98 10.28
CA ASP A 622 -1.41 4.22 9.90
C ASP A 622 -2.63 4.47 10.78
N MET A 623 -3.42 3.44 11.10
CA MET A 623 -4.57 3.58 12.00
C MET A 623 -4.16 3.99 13.43
N ILE A 624 -2.98 3.54 13.86
CA ILE A 624 -2.40 3.91 15.16
C ILE A 624 -1.93 5.36 15.12
N VAL A 625 -1.09 5.73 14.14
CA VAL A 625 -0.59 7.11 13.97
C VAL A 625 -1.76 8.09 13.86
N THR A 626 -2.74 7.81 13.00
CA THR A 626 -3.95 8.65 12.82
C THR A 626 -4.73 8.83 14.12
N ARG A 627 -4.80 7.80 14.98
CA ARG A 627 -5.57 7.88 16.23
C ARG A 627 -4.85 8.73 17.29
N TYR A 628 -3.53 8.64 17.37
CA TYR A 628 -2.78 9.15 18.51
C TYR A 628 -1.94 10.40 18.21
N SER A 629 -1.41 10.56 17.00
CA SER A 629 -0.34 11.52 16.68
C SER A 629 -0.69 12.96 17.05
N ASP A 630 -1.77 13.51 16.50
CA ASP A 630 -2.19 14.89 16.76
C ASP A 630 -2.61 15.11 18.20
N ARG A 631 -3.27 14.12 18.81
CA ARG A 631 -3.76 14.20 20.19
C ARG A 631 -2.60 14.27 21.18
N LEU A 632 -1.56 13.45 20.97
CA LEU A 632 -0.35 13.49 21.80
C LEU A 632 0.31 14.88 21.73
N LYS A 633 0.46 15.45 20.53
CA LYS A 633 0.99 16.82 20.37
C LYS A 633 0.12 17.88 21.00
N PHE A 634 -1.20 17.81 20.82
CA PHE A 634 -2.14 18.73 21.45
C PHE A 634 -2.06 18.68 22.98
N MET A 635 -1.97 17.48 23.57
CA MET A 635 -1.90 17.28 25.01
C MET A 635 -0.71 17.95 25.70
N VAL A 636 0.40 18.17 24.98
CA VAL A 636 1.65 18.75 25.53
C VAL A 636 1.84 20.24 25.22
N GLN A 637 0.91 20.88 24.51
CA GLN A 637 0.95 22.32 24.25
C GLN A 637 0.85 23.11 25.55
N ASN A 638 1.50 24.29 25.58
CA ASN A 638 1.54 25.15 26.77
C ASN A 638 0.13 25.65 27.15
N GLU A 639 -0.72 25.86 26.16
CA GLU A 639 -2.08 26.40 26.30
C GLU A 639 -3.10 25.32 26.70
N THR A 640 -2.75 24.04 26.62
CA THR A 640 -3.68 22.94 26.91
C THR A 640 -3.92 22.81 28.42
N SER A 641 -5.13 23.13 28.87
CA SER A 641 -5.52 23.01 30.28
C SER A 641 -5.58 21.55 30.77
N GLU A 642 -5.41 21.33 32.08
CA GLU A 642 -5.64 20.05 32.77
C GLU A 642 -6.95 19.34 32.35
N ALA A 643 -8.04 20.10 32.24
CA ALA A 643 -9.35 19.56 31.86
C ALA A 643 -9.38 19.07 30.40
N ALA A 644 -8.73 19.79 29.48
CA ALA A 644 -8.62 19.40 28.08
C ALA A 644 -7.73 18.15 27.94
N LEU A 645 -6.61 18.10 28.65
CA LEU A 645 -5.71 16.95 28.73
C LEU A 645 -6.45 15.69 29.21
N LEU A 646 -7.18 15.77 30.32
CA LEU A 646 -7.98 14.65 30.83
C LEU A 646 -9.10 14.23 29.86
N SER A 647 -9.70 15.19 29.15
CA SER A 647 -10.74 14.91 28.15
C SER A 647 -10.18 14.10 26.98
N GLU A 648 -9.00 14.45 26.47
CA GLU A 648 -8.32 13.71 25.40
C GLU A 648 -7.98 12.28 25.82
N ILE A 649 -7.40 12.12 27.01
CA ILE A 649 -7.08 10.79 27.57
C ILE A 649 -8.36 9.96 27.74
N LYS A 650 -9.45 10.57 28.21
CA LYS A 650 -10.74 9.91 28.37
C LYS A 650 -11.28 9.40 27.04
N VAL A 651 -11.23 10.23 25.98
CA VAL A 651 -11.65 9.82 24.63
C VAL A 651 -10.85 8.62 24.12
N LEU A 652 -9.56 8.56 24.43
CA LEU A 652 -8.68 7.48 24.00
C LEU A 652 -8.88 6.17 24.80
N LEU A 653 -9.12 6.26 26.11
CA LEU A 653 -9.07 5.10 27.02
C LEU A 653 -10.45 4.54 27.43
N ASP A 654 -11.53 5.33 27.37
CA ASP A 654 -12.84 4.91 27.89
C ASP A 654 -13.43 3.72 27.14
N ALA A 655 -13.18 3.62 25.83
CA ALA A 655 -13.60 2.48 25.02
C ALA A 655 -12.98 1.14 25.48
N HIS A 656 -11.93 1.19 26.30
CA HIS A 656 -11.17 0.03 26.77
C HIS A 656 -11.32 -0.21 28.28
N THR A 657 -12.04 0.65 29.00
CA THR A 657 -12.15 0.64 30.46
C THR A 657 -13.54 0.20 30.92
N ASP A 658 -13.64 -0.86 31.71
CA ASP A 658 -14.89 -1.24 32.39
C ASP A 658 -14.98 -0.53 33.75
N TYR A 659 -15.79 0.52 33.81
CA TYR A 659 -15.98 1.31 35.03
C TYR A 659 -16.70 0.57 36.16
N LYS A 660 -17.39 -0.55 35.88
CA LYS A 660 -18.02 -1.37 36.92
C LYS A 660 -17.04 -2.35 37.56
N LYS A 661 -15.98 -2.71 36.82
CA LYS A 661 -14.92 -3.61 37.27
C LYS A 661 -13.57 -3.07 36.78
N ILE A 662 -13.04 -2.11 37.53
CA ILE A 662 -11.78 -1.45 37.19
C ILE A 662 -10.63 -2.47 37.27
N ASP A 663 -10.06 -2.77 36.11
CA ASP A 663 -8.86 -3.59 35.93
C ASP A 663 -7.97 -2.87 34.92
N ILE A 664 -7.01 -2.08 35.44
CA ILE A 664 -6.13 -1.24 34.61
C ILE A 664 -5.23 -2.11 33.72
N PRO A 665 -4.54 -3.16 34.21
CA PRO A 665 -3.76 -4.05 33.35
C PRO A 665 -4.57 -4.61 32.17
N SER A 666 -5.78 -5.13 32.42
CA SER A 666 -6.63 -5.63 31.32
C SER A 666 -7.07 -4.52 30.37
N SER A 667 -7.29 -3.30 30.88
CA SER A 667 -7.67 -2.15 30.05
C SER A 667 -6.52 -1.68 29.14
N ILE A 668 -5.28 -1.68 29.66
CA ILE A 668 -4.06 -1.43 28.86
C ILE A 668 -3.94 -2.48 27.76
N GLU A 669 -4.08 -3.77 28.09
CA GLU A 669 -4.01 -4.85 27.11
C GLU A 669 -5.06 -4.70 26.00
N LYS A 670 -6.31 -4.36 26.36
CA LYS A 670 -7.38 -4.12 25.39
C LYS A 670 -7.12 -2.91 24.50
N CYS A 671 -6.53 -1.84 25.06
CA CYS A 671 -6.15 -0.64 24.34
C CYS A 671 -5.01 -0.95 23.35
N ALA A 672 -3.94 -1.59 23.82
CA ALA A 672 -2.76 -1.91 23.02
C ALA A 672 -3.08 -2.87 21.85
N ASN A 673 -3.97 -3.85 22.07
CA ASN A 673 -4.35 -4.81 21.05
C ASN A 673 -5.44 -4.31 20.10
N HIS A 674 -6.02 -3.11 20.29
CA HIS A 674 -7.23 -2.70 19.58
C HIS A 674 -7.16 -2.88 18.06
N TYR A 675 -6.06 -2.42 17.45
CA TYR A 675 -5.83 -2.53 16.00
C TYR A 675 -5.14 -3.83 15.57
N LEU A 676 -4.62 -4.61 16.51
CA LEU A 676 -3.99 -5.91 16.24
C LEU A 676 -4.97 -7.07 16.29
N ARG A 677 -6.11 -6.93 16.97
CA ARG A 677 -7.16 -7.96 17.07
C ARG A 677 -7.61 -8.61 15.75
N PRO A 678 -7.81 -7.87 14.64
CA PRO A 678 -8.22 -8.50 13.39
C PRO A 678 -7.05 -9.18 12.65
N VAL A 679 -5.82 -9.01 13.12
CA VAL A 679 -4.61 -9.49 12.47
C VAL A 679 -4.21 -10.84 13.07
N THR A 680 -3.99 -11.83 12.21
CA THR A 680 -3.46 -13.14 12.61
C THR A 680 -2.09 -13.33 11.97
N PRO A 681 -0.98 -13.15 12.72
CA PRO A 681 0.37 -13.37 12.21
C PRO A 681 0.54 -14.78 11.63
N LYS A 682 1.11 -14.89 10.43
CA LYS A 682 1.31 -16.18 9.73
C LYS A 682 2.78 -16.51 9.55
N THR A 683 3.61 -15.50 9.30
CA THR A 683 5.05 -15.66 9.06
C THR A 683 5.88 -15.26 10.28
N GLU A 684 7.17 -15.60 10.26
CA GLU A 684 8.11 -15.17 11.30
C GLU A 684 8.20 -13.63 11.37
N ALA A 685 8.28 -12.97 10.20
CA ALA A 685 8.24 -11.51 10.11
C ALA A 685 6.94 -10.93 10.69
N ASP A 686 5.78 -11.53 10.40
CA ASP A 686 4.51 -11.09 11.00
C ASP A 686 4.54 -11.13 12.53
N HIS A 687 5.13 -12.18 13.11
CA HIS A 687 5.24 -12.29 14.56
C HIS A 687 6.17 -11.21 15.15
N PHE A 688 7.27 -10.89 14.48
CA PHE A 688 8.17 -9.81 14.88
C PHE A 688 7.51 -8.43 14.78
N ILE A 689 6.85 -8.16 13.65
CA ILE A 689 6.13 -6.90 13.42
C ILE A 689 4.99 -6.75 14.42
N HIS A 690 4.20 -7.80 14.65
CA HIS A 690 3.14 -7.80 15.65
C HIS A 690 3.69 -7.47 17.04
N ALA A 691 4.82 -8.07 17.44
CA ALA A 691 5.43 -7.82 18.74
C ALA A 691 5.92 -6.37 18.89
N ALA A 692 6.52 -5.80 17.85
CA ALA A 692 6.95 -4.40 17.81
C ALA A 692 5.76 -3.44 17.92
N ILE A 693 4.72 -3.62 17.09
CA ILE A 693 3.52 -2.77 17.11
C ILE A 693 2.77 -2.88 18.45
N LEU A 694 2.69 -4.08 19.03
CA LEU A 694 2.09 -4.29 20.34
C LEU A 694 2.85 -3.56 21.44
N LYS A 695 4.20 -3.56 21.38
CA LYS A 695 5.04 -2.81 22.31
C LYS A 695 4.77 -1.31 22.23
N VAL A 696 4.84 -0.73 21.02
CA VAL A 696 4.54 0.69 20.77
C VAL A 696 3.15 1.07 21.25
N SER A 697 2.12 0.30 20.88
CA SER A 697 0.74 0.55 21.31
C SER A 697 0.57 0.40 22.83
N GLY A 698 1.30 -0.54 23.43
CA GLY A 698 1.35 -0.74 24.88
C GLY A 698 1.97 0.43 25.62
N ASP A 699 3.05 1.01 25.10
CA ASP A 699 3.73 2.17 25.67
C ASP A 699 2.84 3.42 25.61
N ILE A 700 2.14 3.63 24.49
CA ILE A 700 1.13 4.69 24.35
C ILE A 700 0.03 4.51 25.40
N CYS A 701 -0.63 3.34 25.42
CA CYS A 701 -1.76 3.10 26.30
C CYS A 701 -1.36 3.17 27.78
N SER A 702 -0.25 2.54 28.17
CA SER A 702 0.23 2.54 29.55
C SER A 702 0.61 3.94 30.04
N THR A 703 1.27 4.74 29.20
CA THR A 703 1.61 6.14 29.50
C THR A 703 0.34 6.96 29.73
N LEU A 704 -0.67 6.85 28.86
CA LEU A 704 -1.92 7.58 29.01
C LEU A 704 -2.69 7.18 30.29
N PHE A 705 -2.70 5.89 30.66
CA PHE A 705 -3.28 5.45 31.94
C PHE A 705 -2.50 6.00 33.14
N LYS A 706 -1.17 6.02 33.08
CA LYS A 706 -0.31 6.60 34.14
C LYS A 706 -0.58 8.09 34.30
N VAL A 707 -0.67 8.84 33.20
CA VAL A 707 -0.99 10.29 33.24
C VAL A 707 -2.38 10.53 33.81
N ARG A 708 -3.37 9.71 33.42
CA ARG A 708 -4.73 9.77 33.98
C ARG A 708 -4.73 9.61 35.50
N GLU A 709 -3.98 8.65 36.02
CA GLU A 709 -3.86 8.41 37.46
C GLU A 709 -3.16 9.57 38.18
N LEU A 710 -2.07 10.08 37.61
CA LEU A 710 -1.30 11.19 38.17
C LEU A 710 -2.14 12.47 38.34
N ILE A 711 -2.93 12.81 37.33
CA ILE A 711 -3.77 14.02 37.33
C ILE A 711 -5.09 13.80 38.07
N GLY A 712 -5.67 12.60 37.98
CA GLY A 712 -6.94 12.25 38.65
C GLY A 712 -6.85 12.11 40.17
N SER A 713 -5.64 12.13 40.74
CA SER A 713 -5.38 11.96 42.18
C SER A 713 -5.20 13.31 42.88
N ASP A 714 -6.21 13.74 43.63
CA ASP A 714 -6.19 14.83 44.64
C ASP A 714 -5.56 16.17 44.23
N GLY A 715 -6.25 16.85 43.30
CA GLY A 715 -6.53 18.30 43.36
C GLY A 715 -5.39 19.24 43.74
N LYS A 716 -4.59 19.61 42.74
CA LYS A 716 -3.90 20.90 42.50
C LYS A 716 -2.97 20.68 41.31
N GLY A 717 -2.94 21.62 40.35
CA GLY A 717 -2.19 21.54 39.07
C GLY A 717 -0.66 21.35 39.14
N ALA A 718 -0.10 20.84 40.24
CA ALA A 718 1.31 20.49 40.39
C ALA A 718 1.73 19.22 39.61
N LYS A 719 0.78 18.34 39.26
CA LYS A 719 1.07 17.09 38.52
C LYS A 719 0.72 17.14 37.03
N GLU A 720 0.17 18.25 36.55
CA GLU A 720 -0.10 18.46 35.12
C GLU A 720 1.21 18.45 34.32
N GLU A 721 2.22 19.20 34.77
CA GLU A 721 3.53 19.26 34.10
C GLU A 721 4.25 17.91 34.12
N GLU A 722 4.14 17.14 35.20
CA GLU A 722 4.66 15.77 35.26
C GLU A 722 3.96 14.86 34.25
N GLY A 723 2.64 14.96 34.13
CA GLY A 723 1.86 14.23 33.14
C GLY A 723 2.21 14.61 31.70
N LYS A 724 2.32 15.91 31.41
CA LYS A 724 2.77 16.42 30.11
C LYS A 724 4.20 15.97 29.79
N GLN A 725 5.09 15.93 30.79
CA GLN A 725 6.45 15.47 30.62
C GLN A 725 6.52 13.99 30.20
N LEU A 726 5.71 13.12 30.81
CA LEU A 726 5.61 11.71 30.38
C LEU A 726 5.13 11.58 28.92
N ILE A 727 4.19 12.41 28.49
CA ILE A 727 3.73 12.41 27.09
C ILE A 727 4.83 12.96 26.17
N ARG A 728 5.60 13.97 26.58
CA ARG A 728 6.75 14.47 25.81
C ARG A 728 7.83 13.41 25.63
N GLU A 729 8.13 12.64 26.68
CA GLU A 729 9.06 11.51 26.62
C GLU A 729 8.58 10.44 25.64
N LEU A 730 7.30 10.04 25.73
CA LEU A 730 6.68 9.13 24.77
C LEU A 730 6.75 9.67 23.33
N ILE A 731 6.44 10.96 23.11
CA ILE A 731 6.55 11.60 21.79
C ILE A 731 7.99 11.46 21.27
N ASN A 732 9.00 11.76 22.09
CA ASN A 732 10.39 11.66 21.67
C ASN A 732 10.81 10.23 21.33
N GLU A 733 10.29 9.22 22.05
CA GLU A 733 10.58 7.80 21.77
C GLU A 733 9.89 7.29 20.50
N LEU A 734 8.64 7.70 20.25
CA LEU A 734 7.88 7.30 19.06
C LEU A 734 8.46 7.93 17.78
N ASP A 735 8.91 9.18 17.89
CA ASP A 735 9.66 9.89 16.84
C ASP A 735 8.98 9.90 15.46
N TRP A 736 7.65 10.09 15.44
CA TRP A 736 6.84 10.05 14.24
C TRP A 736 7.08 11.25 13.32
N THR A 737 7.32 10.94 12.04
CA THR A 737 7.57 11.95 10.99
C THR A 737 6.38 12.86 10.70
N THR A 738 5.16 12.43 11.02
CA THR A 738 3.94 13.25 10.85
C THR A 738 3.97 14.54 11.68
N TRP A 739 4.77 14.59 12.75
CA TRP A 739 4.88 15.80 13.57
C TRP A 739 5.71 16.92 12.95
N LEU A 740 6.47 16.60 11.90
CA LEU A 740 7.23 17.55 11.12
C LEU A 740 6.50 17.94 9.83
N GLU A 741 5.34 17.35 9.57
CA GLU A 741 4.58 17.54 8.32
C GLU A 741 4.17 19.00 8.16
N CYS A 742 4.42 19.56 6.98
CA CYS A 742 4.00 20.93 6.70
C CYS A 742 2.47 21.02 6.68
N GLY A 743 1.96 22.20 7.02
CA GLY A 743 0.60 22.57 6.63
C GLY A 743 0.46 22.75 5.13
N LYS A 744 -0.70 23.24 4.70
CA LYS A 744 -0.93 23.56 3.28
C LYS A 744 -0.03 24.71 2.82
N CYS A 745 0.90 24.43 1.91
CA CYS A 745 1.76 25.44 1.28
C CYS A 745 1.05 26.27 0.21
N GLY A 746 1.61 27.43 -0.12
CA GLY A 746 1.17 28.26 -1.24
C GLY A 746 1.34 27.58 -2.61
N TYR A 747 0.70 28.11 -3.64
CA TYR A 747 0.78 27.54 -5.00
C TYR A 747 2.17 27.68 -5.66
N ASP A 748 2.98 28.63 -5.19
CA ASP A 748 4.37 28.88 -5.58
C ASP A 748 5.38 28.33 -4.56
N GLU A 749 4.91 27.50 -3.64
CA GLU A 749 5.69 26.88 -2.57
C GLU A 749 5.58 25.35 -2.65
N VAL A 750 6.54 24.66 -2.04
CA VAL A 750 6.47 23.22 -1.75
C VAL A 750 6.81 23.00 -0.30
N CYS A 751 6.21 21.99 0.34
CA CYS A 751 6.71 21.52 1.62
C CYS A 751 8.06 20.88 1.38
N PHE A 752 9.15 21.46 1.88
CA PHE A 752 10.48 20.97 1.58
C PHE A 752 11.09 20.29 2.80
N VAL A 753 11.61 19.09 2.57
CA VAL A 753 12.41 18.33 3.52
C VAL A 753 13.79 18.05 2.92
N ALA A 754 14.81 17.85 3.75
CA ALA A 754 16.13 17.46 3.29
C ALA A 754 16.06 16.16 2.47
N ILE A 755 16.39 16.25 1.18
CA ILE A 755 16.33 15.16 0.20
C ILE A 755 17.63 15.18 -0.60
N TRP A 756 18.44 14.13 -0.50
CA TRP A 756 19.73 14.06 -1.16
C TRP A 756 19.65 14.39 -2.66
N PRO A 757 20.54 15.25 -3.20
CA PRO A 757 21.66 15.92 -2.52
C PRO A 757 21.34 17.29 -1.90
N TRP A 758 20.07 17.69 -1.85
CA TRP A 758 19.62 19.00 -1.40
C TRP A 758 19.10 19.01 0.05
N GLY A 759 19.06 20.20 0.61
CA GLY A 759 18.58 20.47 1.97
C GLY A 759 19.69 20.79 2.95
N GLY A 760 19.39 21.77 3.80
CA GLY A 760 20.16 22.11 4.98
C GLY A 760 19.62 21.40 6.24
N LEU A 761 20.32 21.59 7.36
CA LEU A 761 19.92 21.00 8.64
C LEU A 761 18.51 21.45 9.08
N GLU A 762 18.15 22.71 8.80
CA GLU A 762 16.81 23.23 9.07
C GLU A 762 15.72 22.45 8.32
N ASP A 763 15.97 22.07 7.07
CA ASP A 763 15.01 21.31 6.25
C ASP A 763 14.77 19.89 6.77
N HIS A 764 15.66 19.39 7.64
CA HIS A 764 15.49 18.10 8.29
C HIS A 764 14.83 18.24 9.67
N VAL A 765 15.25 19.23 10.45
CA VAL A 765 14.81 19.41 11.85
C VAL A 765 13.45 20.11 11.94
N SER A 766 13.18 21.03 11.02
CA SER A 766 11.95 21.81 10.97
C SER A 766 11.56 22.10 9.50
N PRO A 767 11.12 21.07 8.75
CA PRO A 767 10.64 21.24 7.38
C PRO A 767 9.57 22.34 7.27
N GLY A 768 9.51 23.00 6.11
CA GLY A 768 8.60 24.12 5.91
C GLY A 768 8.27 24.39 4.44
N CYS A 769 7.31 25.27 4.20
CA CYS A 769 6.94 25.70 2.86
C CYS A 769 8.03 26.63 2.30
N ILE A 770 8.62 26.26 1.16
CA ILE A 770 9.70 27.02 0.52
C ILE A 770 9.25 27.46 -0.87
N LYS A 771 9.50 28.73 -1.19
CA LYS A 771 9.22 29.30 -2.51
C LYS A 771 10.24 28.86 -3.53
N ARG A 772 9.83 28.84 -4.80
CA ARG A 772 10.72 28.59 -5.95
C ARG A 772 12.09 29.27 -5.79
N GLY A 773 12.09 30.60 -5.67
CA GLY A 773 13.28 31.46 -5.58
C GLY A 773 14.28 31.14 -4.47
N ASP A 774 13.86 30.39 -3.45
CA ASP A 774 14.64 30.13 -2.24
C ASP A 774 15.25 28.71 -2.22
N MET A 775 15.06 27.91 -3.28
CA MET A 775 15.56 26.53 -3.35
C MET A 775 17.06 26.41 -3.66
N GLY A 776 17.63 27.34 -4.43
CA GLY A 776 18.95 27.18 -5.06
C GLY A 776 20.14 27.02 -4.10
N ASP A 777 20.05 27.56 -2.88
CA ASP A 777 21.16 27.65 -1.92
C ASP A 777 21.07 26.63 -0.75
N ARG A 778 20.08 25.74 -0.75
CA ARG A 778 19.84 24.84 0.39
C ARG A 778 20.67 23.56 0.31
N ARG A 779 21.82 23.55 0.98
CA ARG A 779 22.77 22.41 1.09
C ARG A 779 23.31 22.27 2.52
N GLY A 780 24.11 21.24 2.76
CA GLY A 780 24.86 21.08 4.01
C GLY A 780 24.36 19.98 4.94
N TYR A 781 23.11 19.51 4.83
CA TYR A 781 22.65 18.38 5.66
C TYR A 781 23.44 17.10 5.36
N TRP A 782 23.78 16.91 4.08
CA TRP A 782 24.40 15.69 3.57
C TRP A 782 25.92 15.75 3.43
N ASP A 783 26.53 16.92 3.63
CA ASP A 783 27.96 17.18 3.36
C ASP A 783 28.90 16.64 4.45
N TRP A 784 28.55 15.52 5.08
CA TRP A 784 29.44 14.84 6.02
C TRP A 784 30.62 14.23 5.26
N GLY A 785 31.74 14.95 5.27
CA GLY A 785 33.00 14.49 4.69
C GLY A 785 33.90 15.57 4.06
N HIS A 786 34.02 16.78 4.63
CA HIS A 786 35.24 17.61 4.51
C HIS A 786 35.52 18.45 5.76
#